data_AF-G0UM37-F1
#
_entry.id   AF-G0UM37-F1
#
_cell.length_a   1.000
_cell.length_b   1.000
_cell.length_c   1.000
_cell.angle_alpha   90.00
_cell.angle_beta   90.00
_cell.angle_gamma   90.00
#
_symmetry.space_group_name_H-M   'P 1'
#
loop_
_entity.id
_entity.type
_entity.pdbx_description
1 polymer ?
#
loop_
_entity_poly.entity_id
_entity_poly.type
_entity_poly.pdbx_seq_one_letter_code
_entity_poly.pdbx_strand_id
1 'polypeptide(L)'
;MSASDIAVKRLRRQWEPEEKAWNDEALQLPWEEITPPLHSAVVFALRNVFFFSHATAVQSHTINVFSTSGNSAIIEAPTGSGKTLAVLIPLVERTLRACDAFVAQHHLPLLRRDIIGVILAPSRVLAEQTFVVGRNIVARLPHTIRFALCDGAVQSTAAVLKSLKVAARGAGTFLVTTPRDLVDFLAALAADNSSSQRCVGAGDDSADDSAGVESEREKLLAEQDEETLKRYHDKLARRGGTGVKDTGHTVQLHGCHTERFVVVVDEADLIFHSMEMRTIVMDFVASNTQVVSSPLKRSRTEGDEAQTESATVESRALSMDLSFVGATVSTSAELLNYAEEASTNLQSKLHKVILNSNDDFVTQLQNRYLLCEAKEFLPLLIQLMNLHSSKKHFIFFNNPKTLWFVEKLLARLAESDRTLLCINQVFVMYEGMNERSRLDQYNAFLNHSTGPKNSAGGCKEKKASPLPSSEKKNQFYTSGWKREGRQPAGRGAILLCTDVAAFGLDVRDVDYVYHFEPPATVQSYVHRIGRVGRMGMRGSSILILPCFATGGSLAAAPERKSTSTRFNTLTNTKSATSGIQASHVSEEDLSVERRQYLQELGKRSSLQMYSVPPFAPIASTIRNVIRHNNKLKALAQQAAMSMCTLPRGAEGGHSWFDPKLALHSLLLD
;
A
#
# COMPACT_ATOMS: atom_id res chain seq x y z
N MET A 1 20.62 1.52 -37.57
CA MET A 1 20.66 0.66 -36.37
C MET A 1 21.59 -0.50 -36.66
N SER A 2 22.52 -0.82 -35.76
CA SER A 2 23.43 -1.95 -35.97
C SER A 2 22.68 -3.28 -35.93
N ALA A 3 23.25 -4.35 -36.51
CA ALA A 3 22.64 -5.70 -36.46
C ALA A 3 22.40 -6.17 -35.01
N SER A 4 23.26 -5.76 -34.08
CA SER A 4 23.11 -5.99 -32.64
C SER A 4 21.93 -5.22 -32.05
N ASP A 5 21.71 -3.97 -32.45
CA ASP A 5 20.54 -3.21 -31.98
C ASP A 5 19.23 -3.80 -32.50
N ILE A 6 19.25 -4.39 -33.68
CA ILE A 6 18.08 -5.08 -34.28
C ILE A 6 17.81 -6.38 -33.53
N ALA A 7 18.84 -7.15 -33.18
CA ALA A 7 18.72 -8.38 -32.41
C ALA A 7 18.24 -8.10 -30.96
N VAL A 8 18.80 -7.08 -30.31
CA VAL A 8 18.33 -6.58 -29.00
C VAL A 8 16.89 -6.07 -29.09
N LYS A 9 16.52 -5.36 -30.17
CA LYS A 9 15.12 -4.96 -30.38
C LYS A 9 14.19 -6.16 -30.61
N ARG A 10 14.63 -7.21 -31.31
CA ARG A 10 13.83 -8.43 -31.51
C ARG A 10 13.66 -9.20 -30.20
N LEU A 11 14.72 -9.35 -29.42
CA LEU A 11 14.68 -9.89 -28.05
C LEU A 11 13.74 -9.05 -27.17
N ARG A 12 13.94 -7.72 -27.14
CA ARG A 12 13.03 -6.81 -26.42
C ARG A 12 11.59 -6.97 -26.88
N ARG A 13 11.30 -7.09 -28.18
CA ARG A 13 9.91 -7.30 -28.66
C ARG A 13 9.31 -8.65 -28.28
N GLN A 14 10.12 -9.69 -28.10
CA GLN A 14 9.65 -10.98 -27.57
C GLN A 14 9.44 -10.96 -26.04
N TRP A 15 10.07 -10.02 -25.34
CA TRP A 15 10.14 -9.94 -23.87
C TRP A 15 9.37 -8.75 -23.28
N GLU A 16 9.08 -7.75 -24.10
CA GLU A 16 8.26 -6.59 -23.77
C GLU A 16 6.82 -6.98 -24.02
N PRO A 17 5.95 -6.78 -23.03
CA PRO A 17 4.53 -6.69 -23.32
C PRO A 17 4.33 -5.49 -24.27
N GLU A 18 3.67 -5.70 -25.43
CA GLU A 18 3.31 -4.64 -26.38
C GLU A 18 2.68 -3.48 -25.61
N GLU A 19 3.29 -2.30 -25.68
CA GLU A 19 2.93 -1.01 -25.06
C GLU A 19 2.22 -1.01 -23.68
N LYS A 20 2.67 -0.14 -22.77
CA LYS A 20 1.94 0.17 -21.52
C LYS A 20 0.68 0.99 -21.84
N ALA A 21 -0.24 0.42 -22.60
CA ALA A 21 -1.57 0.98 -22.81
C ALA A 21 -2.48 0.41 -21.72
N TRP A 22 -3.28 1.30 -21.11
CA TRP A 22 -4.43 0.87 -20.35
C TRP A 22 -5.33 0.05 -21.28
N ASN A 23 -5.75 -1.14 -20.86
CA ASN A 23 -6.74 -1.87 -21.63
C ASN A 23 -8.13 -1.32 -21.27
N ASP A 24 -8.63 -0.35 -22.05
CA ASP A 24 -9.96 0.22 -21.87
C ASP A 24 -11.07 -0.85 -21.92
N GLU A 25 -10.86 -1.97 -22.63
CA GLU A 25 -11.83 -3.08 -22.73
C GLU A 25 -12.01 -3.87 -21.43
N ALA A 26 -11.11 -3.66 -20.45
CA ALA A 26 -11.06 -4.47 -19.24
C ALA A 26 -11.90 -3.87 -18.08
N LEU A 27 -12.40 -2.64 -18.22
CA LEU A 27 -13.38 -2.05 -17.31
C LEU A 27 -14.72 -1.90 -18.02
N GLN A 28 -15.65 -2.79 -17.69
CA GLN A 28 -16.92 -2.88 -18.42
C GLN A 28 -18.06 -2.09 -17.78
N LEU A 29 -17.94 -1.66 -16.51
CA LEU A 29 -19.04 -1.06 -15.76
C LEU A 29 -18.81 0.45 -15.51
N PRO A 30 -19.52 1.34 -16.23
CA PRO A 30 -19.52 2.78 -15.96
C PRO A 30 -20.03 3.08 -14.53
N TRP A 31 -19.53 4.16 -13.92
CA TRP A 31 -19.94 4.56 -12.57
C TRP A 31 -21.46 4.81 -12.43
N GLU A 32 -22.11 5.25 -13.51
CA GLU A 32 -23.54 5.52 -13.60
C GLU A 32 -24.41 4.27 -13.57
N GLU A 33 -23.85 3.13 -13.98
CA GLU A 33 -24.57 1.86 -14.12
C GLU A 33 -24.41 0.97 -12.88
N ILE A 34 -23.71 1.45 -11.85
CA ILE A 34 -23.52 0.69 -10.61
C ILE A 34 -24.82 0.59 -9.84
N THR A 35 -25.09 -0.60 -9.31
CA THR A 35 -26.20 -0.88 -8.40
C THR A 35 -25.68 -1.21 -7.00
N PRO A 36 -26.16 -0.52 -5.95
CA PRO A 36 -27.08 0.62 -5.98
C PRO A 36 -26.45 1.87 -6.60
N PRO A 37 -27.26 2.78 -7.20
CA PRO A 37 -26.74 3.98 -7.83
C PRO A 37 -25.96 4.83 -6.84
N LEU A 38 -24.79 5.29 -7.28
CA LEU A 38 -23.94 6.17 -6.49
C LEU A 38 -24.50 7.60 -6.47
N HIS A 39 -24.23 8.32 -5.39
CA HIS A 39 -24.56 9.73 -5.31
C HIS A 39 -23.82 10.51 -6.42
N SER A 40 -24.52 11.45 -7.08
CA SER A 40 -24.00 12.20 -8.25
C SER A 40 -22.68 12.93 -7.96
N ALA A 41 -22.52 13.45 -6.74
CA ALA A 41 -21.27 14.07 -6.30
C ALA A 41 -20.09 13.09 -6.21
N VAL A 42 -20.33 11.82 -5.86
CA VAL A 42 -19.30 10.77 -5.81
C VAL A 42 -18.86 10.43 -7.24
N VAL A 43 -19.82 10.22 -8.15
CA VAL A 43 -19.54 9.99 -9.59
C VAL A 43 -18.76 11.17 -10.18
N PHE A 44 -19.14 12.40 -9.86
CA PHE A 44 -18.42 13.60 -10.27
C PHE A 44 -16.98 13.61 -9.75
N ALA A 45 -16.75 13.27 -8.47
CA ALA A 45 -15.41 13.20 -7.91
C ALA A 45 -14.56 12.12 -8.60
N LEU A 46 -15.11 10.93 -8.84
CA LEU A 46 -14.40 9.84 -9.51
C LEU A 46 -13.99 10.21 -10.94
N ARG A 47 -14.86 10.88 -11.70
CA ARG A 47 -14.57 11.31 -13.07
C ARG A 47 -13.64 12.52 -13.17
N ASN A 48 -13.77 13.50 -12.27
CA ASN A 48 -13.09 14.80 -12.44
C ASN A 48 -11.87 14.99 -11.53
N VAL A 49 -11.77 14.22 -10.44
CA VAL A 49 -10.61 14.26 -9.53
C VAL A 49 -9.68 13.10 -9.83
N PHE A 50 -10.23 11.90 -9.99
CA PHE A 50 -9.43 10.69 -10.25
C PHE A 50 -9.31 10.35 -11.75
N PHE A 51 -10.14 10.96 -12.60
CA PHE A 51 -10.18 10.68 -14.04
C PHE A 51 -10.47 9.21 -14.36
N PHE A 52 -11.29 8.57 -13.52
CA PHE A 52 -11.78 7.21 -13.74
C PHE A 52 -13.18 7.24 -14.31
N SER A 53 -13.38 6.64 -15.47
CA SER A 53 -14.68 6.54 -16.15
C SER A 53 -15.49 5.30 -15.74
N HIS A 54 -14.81 4.23 -15.30
CA HIS A 54 -15.41 2.94 -14.99
C HIS A 54 -14.90 2.37 -13.66
N ALA A 55 -15.70 1.51 -13.05
CA ALA A 55 -15.36 0.78 -11.83
C ALA A 55 -14.63 -0.54 -12.14
N THR A 56 -13.70 -0.91 -11.27
CA THR A 56 -13.12 -2.25 -11.28
C THR A 56 -14.08 -3.29 -10.70
N ALA A 57 -13.87 -4.57 -11.01
CA ALA A 57 -14.71 -5.65 -10.48
C ALA A 57 -14.77 -5.66 -8.94
N VAL A 58 -13.66 -5.41 -8.25
CA VAL A 58 -13.68 -5.32 -6.78
C VAL A 58 -14.50 -4.13 -6.30
N GLN A 59 -14.43 -2.99 -6.99
CA GLN A 59 -15.19 -1.80 -6.63
C GLN A 59 -16.69 -2.05 -6.79
N SER A 60 -17.15 -2.60 -7.92
CA SER A 60 -18.57 -2.85 -8.15
C SER A 60 -19.18 -3.83 -7.15
N HIS A 61 -18.50 -4.95 -6.87
CA HIS A 61 -18.97 -5.95 -5.90
C HIS A 61 -18.97 -5.40 -4.48
N THR A 62 -17.92 -4.69 -4.06
CA THR A 62 -17.86 -4.10 -2.72
C THR A 62 -18.91 -2.99 -2.54
N ILE A 63 -19.13 -2.14 -3.55
CA ILE A 63 -20.15 -1.08 -3.48
C ILE A 63 -21.55 -1.67 -3.28
N ASN A 64 -21.88 -2.75 -4.00
CA ASN A 64 -23.19 -3.40 -3.87
C ASN A 64 -23.45 -3.90 -2.43
N VAL A 65 -22.41 -4.44 -1.79
CA VAL A 65 -22.50 -5.10 -0.50
C VAL A 65 -22.36 -4.14 0.68
N PHE A 66 -21.45 -3.17 0.59
CA PHE A 66 -20.95 -2.43 1.76
C PHE A 66 -21.47 -0.98 1.84
N SER A 67 -22.26 -0.52 0.86
CA SER A 67 -22.82 0.85 0.85
C SER A 67 -24.01 1.05 1.79
N THR A 68 -24.43 0.02 2.53
CA THR A 68 -25.55 0.08 3.49
C THR A 68 -25.10 -0.39 4.87
N SER A 69 -25.61 0.26 5.92
CA SER A 69 -25.34 -0.09 7.31
C SER A 69 -25.82 -1.51 7.64
N GLY A 70 -25.09 -2.20 8.53
CA GLY A 70 -25.42 -3.54 9.01
C GLY A 70 -24.75 -4.67 8.22
N ASN A 71 -23.83 -4.32 7.32
CA ASN A 71 -23.07 -5.29 6.53
C ASN A 71 -21.59 -5.19 6.90
N SER A 72 -21.01 -6.32 7.27
CA SER A 72 -19.57 -6.52 7.42
C SER A 72 -19.04 -7.24 6.18
N ALA A 73 -17.77 -7.04 5.82
CA ALA A 73 -17.25 -7.55 4.55
C ALA A 73 -15.80 -8.02 4.63
N ILE A 74 -15.54 -9.22 4.10
CA ILE A 74 -14.19 -9.69 3.74
C ILE A 74 -14.00 -9.42 2.27
N ILE A 75 -12.99 -8.62 1.94
CA ILE A 75 -12.69 -8.18 0.58
C ILE A 75 -11.29 -8.66 0.22
N GLU A 76 -11.23 -9.71 -0.59
CA GLU A 76 -10.00 -10.23 -1.16
C GLU A 76 -9.93 -9.90 -2.65
N ALA A 77 -8.88 -9.17 -3.02
CA ALA A 77 -8.53 -8.94 -4.41
C ALA A 77 -7.02 -8.67 -4.54
N PRO A 78 -6.41 -8.97 -5.69
CA PRO A 78 -5.00 -8.69 -5.94
C PRO A 78 -4.59 -7.23 -5.65
N THR A 79 -3.31 -7.02 -5.36
CA THR A 79 -2.76 -5.68 -5.17
C THR A 79 -2.81 -4.88 -6.48
N GLY A 80 -3.24 -3.62 -6.42
CA GLY A 80 -3.43 -2.78 -7.60
C GLY A 80 -4.83 -2.85 -8.24
N SER A 81 -5.78 -3.53 -7.60
CA SER A 81 -7.20 -3.64 -8.01
C SER A 81 -8.07 -2.42 -7.75
N GLY A 82 -7.52 -1.45 -7.03
CA GLY A 82 -8.30 -0.34 -6.52
C GLY A 82 -9.10 -0.68 -5.26
N LYS A 83 -8.67 -1.67 -4.43
CA LYS A 83 -9.26 -1.98 -3.11
C LYS A 83 -9.51 -0.74 -2.26
N THR A 84 -8.56 0.20 -2.25
CA THR A 84 -8.68 1.45 -1.50
C THR A 84 -9.95 2.21 -1.86
N LEU A 85 -10.22 2.44 -3.15
CA LEU A 85 -11.47 3.07 -3.59
C LEU A 85 -12.68 2.16 -3.41
N ALA A 86 -12.51 0.83 -3.54
CA ALA A 86 -13.59 -0.13 -3.31
C ALA A 86 -14.18 -0.01 -1.91
N VAL A 87 -13.36 0.39 -0.92
CA VAL A 87 -13.80 0.58 0.47
C VAL A 87 -14.19 2.02 0.76
N LEU A 88 -13.42 3.01 0.28
CA LEU A 88 -13.68 4.42 0.56
C LEU A 88 -15.00 4.92 -0.08
N ILE A 89 -15.34 4.44 -1.28
CA ILE A 89 -16.60 4.82 -1.95
C ILE A 89 -17.82 4.45 -1.10
N PRO A 90 -18.00 3.19 -0.64
CA PRO A 90 -19.10 2.82 0.25
C PRO A 90 -19.16 3.64 1.54
N LEU A 91 -18.00 3.94 2.17
CA LEU A 91 -17.96 4.75 3.40
C LEU A 91 -18.52 6.14 3.18
N VAL A 92 -18.07 6.81 2.10
CA VAL A 92 -18.56 8.13 1.72
C VAL A 92 -20.04 8.08 1.36
N GLU A 93 -20.47 7.08 0.60
CA GLU A 93 -21.87 6.91 0.19
C GLU A 93 -22.80 6.71 1.40
N ARG A 94 -22.39 5.89 2.39
CA ARG A 94 -23.12 5.71 3.65
C ARG A 94 -23.32 7.04 4.38
N THR A 95 -22.26 7.83 4.50
CA THR A 95 -22.32 9.13 5.18
C THR A 95 -23.16 10.15 4.41
N LEU A 96 -23.05 10.20 3.08
CA LEU A 96 -23.88 11.11 2.26
C LEU A 96 -25.36 10.77 2.38
N ARG A 97 -25.73 9.48 2.26
CA ARG A 97 -27.12 9.04 2.41
C ARG A 97 -27.68 9.33 3.80
N ALA A 98 -26.86 9.15 4.85
CA ALA A 98 -27.25 9.52 6.21
C ALA A 98 -27.49 11.03 6.35
N CYS A 99 -26.63 11.86 5.74
CA CYS A 99 -26.81 13.31 5.72
C CYS A 99 -28.09 13.71 4.98
N ASP A 100 -28.35 13.13 3.81
CA ASP A 100 -29.54 13.45 3.01
C ASP A 100 -30.83 13.02 3.73
N ALA A 101 -30.83 11.84 4.36
CA ALA A 101 -31.94 11.39 5.20
C ALA A 101 -32.18 12.33 6.40
N PHE A 102 -31.11 12.77 7.06
CA PHE A 102 -31.19 13.72 8.16
C PHE A 102 -31.74 15.09 7.71
N VAL A 103 -31.26 15.60 6.58
CA VAL A 103 -31.74 16.86 5.98
C VAL A 103 -33.21 16.74 5.58
N ALA A 104 -33.62 15.62 4.98
CA ALA A 104 -35.02 15.38 4.62
C ALA A 104 -35.94 15.34 5.85
N GLN A 105 -35.48 14.74 6.95
CA GLN A 105 -36.27 14.61 8.17
C GLN A 105 -36.31 15.92 8.98
N HIS A 106 -35.18 16.59 9.16
CA HIS A 106 -35.03 17.71 10.09
C HIS A 106 -35.01 19.08 9.41
N HIS A 107 -34.87 19.14 8.09
CA HIS A 107 -34.77 20.38 7.30
C HIS A 107 -33.56 21.26 7.69
N LEU A 108 -32.50 20.65 8.22
CA LEU A 108 -31.23 21.28 8.61
C LEU A 108 -30.06 20.35 8.25
N PRO A 109 -28.87 20.91 7.98
CA PRO A 109 -27.66 20.11 7.75
C PRO A 109 -27.22 19.37 9.01
N LEU A 110 -26.65 18.17 8.82
CA LEU A 110 -25.98 17.43 9.88
C LEU A 110 -24.64 18.12 10.22
N LEU A 111 -24.49 18.54 11.48
CA LEU A 111 -23.34 19.30 11.95
C LEU A 111 -22.73 18.67 13.21
N ARG A 112 -21.74 17.79 13.03
CA ARG A 112 -20.98 17.12 14.11
C ARG A 112 -19.47 17.23 13.89
N ARG A 113 -18.70 16.91 14.93
CA ARG A 113 -17.22 16.76 14.88
C ARG A 113 -16.76 15.32 15.14
N ASP A 114 -17.71 14.41 15.28
CA ASP A 114 -17.46 13.05 15.74
C ASP A 114 -16.68 12.23 14.71
N ILE A 115 -15.99 11.22 15.23
CA ILE A 115 -15.31 10.18 14.45
C ILE A 115 -16.35 9.10 14.17
N ILE A 116 -16.60 8.83 12.90
CA ILE A 116 -17.68 7.95 12.43
C ILE A 116 -17.14 6.62 11.87
N GLY A 117 -15.81 6.52 11.75
CA GLY A 117 -15.13 5.28 11.41
C GLY A 117 -13.62 5.43 11.50
N VAL A 118 -12.96 4.28 11.53
CA VAL A 118 -11.50 4.16 11.59
C VAL A 118 -11.04 3.22 10.49
N ILE A 119 -9.97 3.62 9.79
CA ILE A 119 -9.27 2.84 8.79
C ILE A 119 -7.88 2.52 9.34
N LEU A 120 -7.64 1.25 9.61
CA LEU A 120 -6.40 0.71 10.15
C LEU A 120 -5.55 0.15 9.03
N ALA A 121 -4.37 0.73 8.83
CA ALA A 121 -3.37 0.22 7.90
C ALA A 121 -2.17 -0.39 8.66
N PRO A 122 -1.51 -1.43 8.11
CA PRO A 122 -0.33 -2.06 8.74
C PRO A 122 0.89 -1.14 8.83
N SER A 123 0.94 -0.06 8.05
CA SER A 123 2.06 0.88 8.06
C SER A 123 1.61 2.32 7.87
N ARG A 124 2.41 3.26 8.39
CA ARG A 124 2.16 4.71 8.27
C ARG A 124 2.13 5.19 6.83
N VAL A 125 2.97 4.61 5.96
CA VAL A 125 2.98 4.94 4.53
C VAL A 125 1.67 4.54 3.86
N LEU A 126 1.14 3.35 4.16
CA LEU A 126 -0.16 2.94 3.62
C LEU A 126 -1.30 3.79 4.19
N ALA A 127 -1.25 4.14 5.48
CA ALA A 127 -2.20 5.06 6.10
C ALA A 127 -2.19 6.43 5.39
N GLU A 128 -1.02 7.01 5.11
CA GLU A 128 -0.88 8.27 4.38
C GLU A 128 -1.47 8.17 2.96
N GLN A 129 -1.22 7.07 2.26
CA GLN A 129 -1.76 6.83 0.92
C GLN A 129 -3.29 6.77 0.93
N THR A 130 -3.86 5.98 1.84
CA THR A 130 -5.31 5.87 2.00
C THR A 130 -5.92 7.20 2.43
N PHE A 131 -5.26 7.97 3.30
CA PHE A 131 -5.66 9.32 3.68
C PHE A 131 -5.69 10.28 2.49
N VAL A 132 -4.67 10.28 1.62
CA VAL A 132 -4.63 11.14 0.43
C VAL A 132 -5.78 10.81 -0.52
N VAL A 133 -6.06 9.53 -0.76
CA VAL A 133 -7.21 9.10 -1.58
C VAL A 133 -8.52 9.54 -0.94
N GLY A 134 -8.70 9.31 0.36
CA GLY A 134 -9.87 9.72 1.13
C GLY A 134 -10.11 11.23 1.09
N ARG A 135 -9.06 12.04 1.26
CA ARG A 135 -9.14 13.50 1.18
C ARG A 135 -9.56 13.97 -0.21
N ASN A 136 -9.07 13.32 -1.26
CA ASN A 136 -9.36 13.71 -2.64
C ASN A 136 -10.79 13.34 -3.06
N ILE A 137 -11.32 12.20 -2.64
CA ILE A 137 -12.70 11.80 -2.97
C ILE A 137 -13.73 12.74 -2.32
N VAL A 138 -13.44 13.27 -1.12
CA VAL A 138 -14.35 14.18 -0.41
C VAL A 138 -14.19 15.65 -0.79
N ALA A 139 -13.14 16.03 -1.55
CA ALA A 139 -12.78 17.42 -1.81
C ALA A 139 -13.85 18.26 -2.54
N ARG A 140 -14.80 17.59 -3.22
CA ARG A 140 -15.86 18.23 -4.02
C ARG A 140 -17.27 17.80 -3.60
N LEU A 141 -17.42 17.23 -2.41
CA LEU A 141 -18.71 16.77 -1.91
C LEU A 141 -19.51 17.93 -1.28
N PRO A 142 -20.86 17.86 -1.32
CA PRO A 142 -21.73 18.91 -0.80
C PRO A 142 -21.70 18.98 0.73
N HIS A 143 -21.58 17.83 1.40
CA HIS A 143 -21.47 17.74 2.85
C HIS A 143 -20.00 17.65 3.27
N THR A 144 -19.63 18.33 4.36
CA THR A 144 -18.25 18.35 4.87
C THR A 144 -17.91 17.00 5.54
N ILE A 145 -17.54 16.01 4.74
CA ILE A 145 -16.94 14.74 5.20
C ILE A 145 -15.43 14.95 5.29
N ARG A 146 -14.83 14.53 6.42
CA ARG A 146 -13.39 14.71 6.66
C ARG A 146 -12.67 13.37 6.76
N PHE A 147 -11.46 13.31 6.22
CA PHE A 147 -10.47 12.30 6.59
C PHE A 147 -9.39 12.97 7.45
N ALA A 148 -8.94 12.30 8.50
CA ALA A 148 -7.86 12.75 9.38
C ALA A 148 -6.79 11.65 9.47
N LEU A 149 -5.52 12.01 9.32
CA LEU A 149 -4.39 11.10 9.45
C LEU A 149 -3.81 11.21 10.87
N CYS A 150 -3.70 10.09 11.57
CA CYS A 150 -2.94 9.98 12.81
C CYS A 150 -1.83 8.97 12.60
N ASP A 151 -0.61 9.46 12.42
CA ASP A 151 0.57 8.62 12.16
C ASP A 151 1.64 8.74 13.25
N GLY A 152 1.44 9.59 14.26
CA GLY A 152 2.40 9.81 15.35
C GLY A 152 3.77 10.35 14.91
N ALA A 153 4.00 10.57 13.62
CA ALA A 153 5.29 10.88 13.02
C ALA A 153 5.29 12.29 12.43
N VAL A 154 4.35 12.56 11.52
CA VAL A 154 4.17 13.87 10.91
C VAL A 154 3.26 14.73 11.78
N GLN A 155 2.21 14.12 12.34
CA GLN A 155 1.29 14.79 13.25
C GLN A 155 1.25 14.04 14.59
N SER A 156 1.51 14.75 15.69
CA SER A 156 1.31 14.19 17.01
C SER A 156 -0.17 13.98 17.27
N THR A 157 -0.49 12.96 18.06
CA THR A 157 -1.86 12.62 18.48
C THR A 157 -2.62 13.83 19.02
N ALA A 158 -1.96 14.65 19.85
CA ALA A 158 -2.53 15.86 20.41
C ALA A 158 -2.84 16.93 19.34
N ALA A 159 -1.98 17.05 18.32
CA ALA A 159 -2.20 17.98 17.21
C ALA A 159 -3.41 17.57 16.35
N VAL A 160 -3.56 16.26 16.09
CA VAL A 160 -4.74 15.72 15.38
C VAL A 160 -6.00 16.01 16.17
N LEU A 161 -6.03 15.70 17.47
CA LEU A 161 -7.19 15.95 18.32
C LEU A 161 -7.55 17.45 18.37
N LYS A 162 -6.56 18.32 18.55
CA LYS A 162 -6.76 19.79 18.49
C LYS A 162 -7.33 20.22 17.14
N SER A 163 -6.83 19.66 16.03
CA SER A 163 -7.38 19.96 14.70
C SER A 163 -8.83 19.50 14.56
N LEU A 164 -9.24 18.38 15.16
CA LEU A 164 -10.63 17.90 15.11
C LEU A 164 -11.56 18.81 15.89
N LYS A 165 -11.11 19.35 17.03
CA LYS A 165 -11.89 20.29 17.86
C LYS A 165 -12.14 21.64 17.18
N VAL A 166 -11.13 22.15 16.48
CA VAL A 166 -11.18 23.46 15.80
C VAL A 166 -11.81 23.34 14.40
N ALA A 167 -11.89 22.13 13.84
CA ALA A 167 -12.50 21.92 12.53
C ALA A 167 -13.96 22.40 12.49
N ALA A 168 -14.35 22.87 11.30
CA ALA A 168 -15.74 23.19 11.00
C ALA A 168 -16.62 21.95 11.22
N ARG A 169 -17.80 22.17 11.81
CA ARG A 169 -18.79 21.10 11.99
C ARG A 169 -19.26 20.61 10.62
N GLY A 170 -19.51 19.31 10.50
CA GLY A 170 -19.86 18.68 9.23
C GLY A 170 -20.49 17.32 9.39
N ALA A 171 -20.39 16.49 8.36
CA ALA A 171 -20.95 15.16 8.32
C ALA A 171 -20.19 14.14 9.19
N GLY A 172 -18.99 14.46 9.68
CA GLY A 172 -18.17 13.60 10.53
C GLY A 172 -16.79 13.34 9.94
N THR A 173 -15.97 12.60 10.71
CA THR A 173 -14.58 12.33 10.36
C THR A 173 -14.27 10.82 10.32
N PHE A 174 -13.58 10.38 9.27
CA PHE A 174 -12.89 9.09 9.22
C PHE A 174 -11.44 9.26 9.68
N LEU A 175 -11.03 8.50 10.69
CA LEU A 175 -9.64 8.46 11.16
C LEU A 175 -8.86 7.40 10.37
N VAL A 176 -7.75 7.77 9.77
CA VAL A 176 -6.82 6.85 9.12
C VAL A 176 -5.56 6.76 9.97
N THR A 177 -5.20 5.56 10.42
CA THR A 177 -4.12 5.35 11.41
C THR A 177 -3.54 3.94 11.31
N THR A 178 -2.46 3.69 12.05
CA THR A 178 -1.99 2.32 12.34
C THR A 178 -2.59 1.81 13.65
N PRO A 179 -2.64 0.47 13.89
CA PRO A 179 -3.11 -0.07 15.17
C PRO A 179 -2.35 0.50 16.38
N ARG A 180 -1.03 0.64 16.28
CA ARG A 180 -0.23 1.18 17.39
C ARG A 180 -0.56 2.64 17.68
N ASP A 181 -0.59 3.48 16.64
CA ASP A 181 -0.90 4.91 16.80
C ASP A 181 -2.38 5.12 17.23
N LEU A 182 -3.28 4.16 16.96
CA LEU A 182 -4.65 4.17 17.46
C LEU A 182 -4.70 4.10 18.99
N VAL A 183 -3.87 3.28 19.63
CA VAL A 183 -3.84 3.15 21.10
C VAL A 183 -3.51 4.50 21.73
N ASP A 184 -2.47 5.16 21.22
CA ASP A 184 -2.07 6.50 21.68
C ASP A 184 -3.19 7.53 21.45
N PHE A 185 -3.89 7.43 20.32
CA PHE A 185 -5.04 8.28 20.01
C PHE A 185 -6.21 8.09 20.96
N LEU A 186 -6.59 6.85 21.26
CA LEU A 186 -7.69 6.55 22.19
C LEU A 186 -7.35 6.99 23.61
N ALA A 187 -6.10 6.84 24.05
CA ALA A 187 -5.64 7.34 25.35
C ALA A 187 -5.75 8.86 25.44
N ALA A 188 -5.33 9.59 24.40
CA ALA A 188 -5.46 11.04 24.34
C ALA A 188 -6.93 11.48 24.31
N LEU A 189 -7.79 10.78 23.55
CA LEU A 189 -9.23 11.04 23.48
C LEU A 189 -9.93 10.84 24.84
N ALA A 190 -9.55 9.79 25.58
CA ALA A 190 -10.09 9.52 26.92
C ALA A 190 -9.64 10.56 27.96
N ALA A 191 -8.37 10.97 27.92
CA ALA A 191 -7.84 12.05 28.78
C ALA A 191 -8.54 13.39 28.51
N ASP A 192 -8.87 13.66 27.25
CA ASP A 192 -9.52 14.89 26.84
C ASP A 192 -11.02 14.93 27.20
N ASN A 193 -11.72 13.80 27.07
CA ASN A 193 -13.11 13.67 27.50
C ASN A 193 -13.25 13.76 29.03
N SER A 194 -12.31 13.17 29.78
CA SER A 194 -12.31 13.25 31.25
C SER A 194 -11.95 14.64 31.80
N SER A 195 -11.09 15.39 31.11
CA SER A 195 -10.79 16.80 31.47
C SER A 195 -11.96 17.73 31.17
N SER A 196 -12.64 17.55 30.02
CA SER A 196 -13.85 18.31 29.69
C SER A 196 -15.00 18.07 30.67
N GLN A 197 -15.04 16.92 31.34
CA GLN A 197 -16.05 16.56 32.33
C GLN A 197 -15.74 17.08 33.75
N ARG A 198 -14.47 17.38 34.07
CA ARG A 198 -14.07 17.98 35.36
C ARG A 198 -14.34 19.48 35.45
N CYS A 199 -14.37 20.20 34.32
CA CYS A 199 -14.62 21.64 34.29
C CYS A 199 -16.10 22.04 34.49
N VAL A 200 -17.02 21.09 34.65
CA VAL A 200 -18.46 21.36 34.89
C VAL A 200 -18.81 21.33 36.40
N GLY A 201 -17.82 21.16 37.29
CA GLY A 201 -18.06 20.93 38.72
C GLY A 201 -17.13 21.64 39.70
N ALA A 202 -16.50 22.74 39.32
CA ALA A 202 -15.82 23.63 40.25
C ALA A 202 -16.22 25.07 39.91
N GLY A 203 -17.00 25.69 40.81
CA GLY A 203 -17.22 27.12 40.76
C GLY A 203 -15.89 27.83 40.96
N ASP A 204 -15.43 28.49 39.91
CA ASP A 204 -14.44 29.56 40.02
C ASP A 204 -14.96 30.70 39.15
N ASP A 205 -15.46 31.73 39.84
CA ASP A 205 -15.71 33.04 39.28
C ASP A 205 -14.37 33.60 38.75
N SER A 206 -14.11 33.43 37.47
CA SER A 206 -13.13 34.24 36.75
C SER A 206 -13.69 34.60 35.38
N ALA A 207 -13.76 35.92 35.16
CA ALA A 207 -14.26 36.57 33.96
C ALA A 207 -13.34 36.33 32.74
N ASP A 208 -13.88 36.66 31.56
CA ASP A 208 -13.32 36.55 30.19
C ASP A 208 -13.42 35.13 29.59
N ASP A 209 -14.24 34.85 28.58
CA ASP A 209 -14.17 35.44 27.23
C ASP A 209 -15.50 35.24 26.43
N SER A 210 -16.66 35.43 27.08
CA SER A 210 -17.99 35.28 26.44
C SER A 210 -18.55 36.56 25.80
N ALA A 211 -17.95 37.72 26.06
CA ALA A 211 -18.44 39.02 25.57
C ALA A 211 -18.19 39.27 24.06
N GLY A 212 -17.23 38.56 23.45
CA GLY A 212 -16.90 38.74 22.03
C GLY A 212 -17.93 38.14 21.07
N VAL A 213 -18.55 37.01 21.43
CA VAL A 213 -19.46 36.27 20.53
C VAL A 213 -20.90 36.80 20.61
N GLU A 214 -21.32 37.32 21.77
CA GLU A 214 -22.62 38.00 21.91
C GLU A 214 -22.63 39.36 21.17
N SER A 215 -21.54 40.14 21.24
CA SER A 215 -21.46 41.44 20.55
C SER A 215 -21.45 41.32 19.01
N GLU A 216 -20.83 40.28 18.46
CA GLU A 216 -20.81 40.04 17.00
C GLU A 216 -22.17 39.51 16.49
N ARG A 217 -22.82 38.65 17.27
CA ARG A 217 -24.17 38.14 16.98
C ARG A 217 -25.22 39.24 17.03
N GLU A 218 -25.15 40.14 18.01
CA GLU A 218 -26.06 41.30 18.12
C GLU A 218 -25.85 42.31 16.99
N LYS A 219 -24.60 42.57 16.57
CA LYS A 219 -24.31 43.41 15.40
C LYS A 219 -24.85 42.83 14.10
N LEU A 220 -24.65 41.53 13.86
CA LEU A 220 -25.15 40.85 12.67
C LEU A 220 -26.68 40.75 12.65
N LEU A 221 -27.33 40.73 13.81
CA LEU A 221 -28.80 40.76 13.92
C LEU A 221 -29.37 42.18 13.73
N ALA A 222 -28.64 43.22 14.15
CA ALA A 222 -29.04 44.62 13.98
C ALA A 222 -28.96 45.11 12.52
N GLU A 223 -28.17 44.45 11.67
CA GLU A 223 -28.04 44.75 10.23
C GLU A 223 -29.11 44.06 9.36
N GLN A 224 -29.98 43.23 9.94
CA GLN A 224 -31.01 42.48 9.21
C GLN A 224 -32.36 43.21 9.21
N ASP A 225 -33.11 43.03 8.13
CA ASP A 225 -34.46 43.54 7.90
C ASP A 225 -35.48 43.00 8.94
N GLU A 226 -36.44 43.85 9.33
CA GLU A 226 -37.44 43.59 10.39
C GLU A 226 -38.23 42.28 10.20
N GLU A 227 -38.45 41.88 8.95
CA GLU A 227 -39.16 40.65 8.61
C GLU A 227 -38.34 39.39 8.95
N THR A 228 -37.02 39.46 8.80
CA THR A 228 -36.07 38.38 9.10
C THR A 228 -35.86 38.23 10.61
N LEU A 229 -35.83 39.35 11.34
CA LEU A 229 -35.82 39.39 12.81
C LEU A 229 -37.09 38.78 13.41
N LYS A 230 -38.27 39.11 12.86
CA LYS A 230 -39.54 38.48 13.29
C LYS A 230 -39.54 36.96 13.08
N ARG A 231 -39.09 36.48 11.92
CA ARG A 231 -38.99 35.03 11.64
C ARG A 231 -38.02 34.31 12.59
N TYR A 232 -36.96 35.00 13.01
CA TYR A 232 -36.00 34.47 13.99
C TYR A 232 -36.60 34.35 15.39
N HIS A 233 -37.27 35.40 15.88
CA HIS A 233 -37.95 35.38 17.17
C HIS A 233 -39.14 34.41 17.19
N ASP A 234 -39.88 34.27 16.10
CA ASP A 234 -40.94 33.26 15.95
C ASP A 234 -40.38 31.83 15.96
N LYS A 235 -39.20 31.59 15.38
CA LYS A 235 -38.51 30.29 15.45
C LYS A 235 -38.00 29.96 16.85
N LEU A 236 -37.59 30.97 17.61
CA LEU A 236 -37.17 30.83 19.01
C LEU A 236 -38.36 30.59 19.95
N ALA A 237 -39.47 31.29 19.75
CA ALA A 237 -40.71 31.09 20.51
C ALA A 237 -41.33 29.70 20.29
N ARG A 238 -41.16 29.11 19.09
CA ARG A 238 -41.57 27.73 18.78
C ARG A 238 -40.62 26.66 19.33
N ARG A 239 -39.48 27.04 19.89
CA ARG A 239 -38.41 26.14 20.38
C ARG A 239 -38.57 25.73 21.85
N GLY A 240 -39.79 25.76 22.38
CA GLY A 240 -40.16 25.08 23.62
C GLY A 240 -40.24 23.57 23.42
N GLY A 241 -39.10 22.89 23.37
CA GLY A 241 -39.04 21.43 23.24
C GLY A 241 -37.67 20.93 22.80
N THR A 242 -36.94 20.32 23.74
CA THR A 242 -35.69 19.55 23.53
C THR A 242 -34.69 20.21 22.58
N GLY A 243 -33.99 21.23 23.07
CA GLY A 243 -32.81 21.75 22.40
C GLY A 243 -31.79 20.62 22.16
N VAL A 244 -31.32 20.51 20.92
CA VAL A 244 -30.07 19.81 20.60
C VAL A 244 -29.03 20.29 21.60
N LYS A 245 -28.62 19.43 22.53
CA LYS A 245 -27.56 19.73 23.49
C LYS A 245 -26.34 20.16 22.67
N ASP A 246 -25.88 21.38 22.87
CA ASP A 246 -24.66 21.89 22.27
C ASP A 246 -23.52 21.01 22.76
N THR A 247 -23.12 20.03 21.95
CA THR A 247 -21.88 19.31 22.18
C THR A 247 -20.79 20.34 21.96
N GLY A 248 -20.16 20.75 23.07
CA GLY A 248 -19.07 21.72 23.09
C GLY A 248 -17.90 21.27 22.23
N HIS A 249 -16.69 21.73 22.55
CA HIS A 249 -15.47 21.38 21.82
C HIS A 249 -15.04 19.90 21.97
N THR A 250 -15.97 18.98 22.22
CA THR A 250 -15.73 17.56 22.44
C THR A 250 -15.82 16.78 21.13
N VAL A 251 -14.90 15.83 20.97
CA VAL A 251 -14.86 14.88 19.85
C VAL A 251 -15.11 13.50 20.44
N GLN A 252 -16.04 12.75 19.87
CA GLN A 252 -16.39 11.41 20.35
C GLN A 252 -16.43 10.41 19.20
N LEU A 253 -16.40 9.12 19.53
CA LEU A 253 -16.71 8.05 18.57
C LEU A 253 -18.23 7.96 18.42
N HIS A 254 -18.72 7.99 17.19
CA HIS A 254 -20.15 7.98 16.90
C HIS A 254 -20.56 6.71 16.14
N GLY A 255 -21.43 5.91 16.74
CA GLY A 255 -22.08 4.77 16.09
C GLY A 255 -23.43 4.47 16.72
N CYS A 256 -24.47 4.37 15.91
CA CYS A 256 -25.83 4.03 16.31
C CYS A 256 -26.44 2.98 15.35
N HIS A 257 -27.65 2.49 15.64
CA HIS A 257 -28.27 1.44 14.83
C HIS A 257 -28.52 1.85 13.37
N THR A 258 -28.82 3.13 13.11
CA THR A 258 -29.06 3.65 11.76
C THR A 258 -27.75 4.03 11.05
N GLU A 259 -26.84 4.66 11.78
CA GLU A 259 -25.51 5.03 11.30
C GLU A 259 -24.43 4.32 12.14
N ARG A 260 -24.12 3.10 11.70
CA ARG A 260 -23.14 2.24 12.38
C ARG A 260 -21.73 2.74 12.08
N PHE A 261 -20.89 2.77 13.11
CA PHE A 261 -19.49 3.14 13.00
C PHE A 261 -18.73 2.09 12.21
N VAL A 262 -17.81 2.52 11.35
CA VAL A 262 -17.14 1.56 10.47
C VAL A 262 -15.70 1.37 10.87
N VAL A 263 -15.29 0.11 11.02
CA VAL A 263 -13.90 -0.28 11.19
C VAL A 263 -13.44 -0.98 9.93
N VAL A 264 -12.46 -0.39 9.25
CA VAL A 264 -11.80 -1.00 8.09
C VAL A 264 -10.41 -1.40 8.49
N VAL A 265 -10.06 -2.66 8.27
CA VAL A 265 -8.71 -3.19 8.42
C VAL A 265 -8.15 -3.41 7.01
N ASP A 266 -7.31 -2.48 6.55
CA ASP A 266 -6.65 -2.52 5.25
C ASP A 266 -5.39 -3.40 5.31
N GLU A 267 -5.14 -4.20 4.28
CA GLU A 267 -4.19 -5.33 4.28
C GLU A 267 -4.23 -6.14 5.58
N ALA A 268 -5.45 -6.60 5.94
CA ALA A 268 -5.76 -7.27 7.20
C ALA A 268 -4.96 -8.55 7.41
N ASP A 269 -4.57 -9.24 6.34
CA ASP A 269 -3.70 -10.40 6.37
C ASP A 269 -2.31 -10.10 6.97
N LEU A 270 -1.83 -8.85 6.85
CA LEU A 270 -0.57 -8.40 7.46
C LEU A 270 -0.75 -8.01 8.92
N ILE A 271 -1.86 -7.36 9.25
CA ILE A 271 -2.19 -6.97 10.62
C ILE A 271 -2.40 -8.22 11.48
N PHE A 272 -3.13 -9.22 10.97
CA PHE A 272 -3.44 -10.44 11.71
C PHE A 272 -2.27 -11.42 11.84
N HIS A 273 -1.25 -11.31 10.99
CA HIS A 273 -0.01 -12.08 11.13
C HIS A 273 0.80 -11.64 12.37
N SER A 274 0.68 -10.39 12.81
CA SER A 274 1.32 -9.90 14.02
C SER A 274 0.42 -10.06 15.24
N MET A 275 0.89 -10.80 16.25
CA MET A 275 0.18 -10.96 17.54
C MET A 275 -0.14 -9.60 18.17
N GLU A 276 0.81 -8.67 18.15
CA GLU A 276 0.65 -7.35 18.77
C GLU A 276 -0.44 -6.53 18.06
N MET A 277 -0.36 -6.43 16.73
CA MET A 277 -1.30 -5.60 15.97
C MET A 277 -2.72 -6.17 15.99
N ARG A 278 -2.87 -7.50 15.90
CA ARG A 278 -4.20 -8.12 15.92
C ARG A 278 -4.89 -7.99 17.27
N THR A 279 -4.15 -8.13 18.37
CA THR A 279 -4.70 -7.96 19.72
C THR A 279 -5.25 -6.55 19.88
N ILE A 280 -4.53 -5.52 19.40
CA ILE A 280 -5.03 -4.14 19.43
C ILE A 280 -6.36 -3.98 18.68
N VAL A 281 -6.50 -4.58 17.49
CA VAL A 281 -7.76 -4.53 16.73
C VAL A 281 -8.88 -5.23 17.48
N MET A 282 -8.62 -6.42 18.00
CA MET A 282 -9.59 -7.20 18.77
C MET A 282 -10.05 -6.47 20.03
N ASP A 283 -9.11 -5.90 20.79
CA ASP A 283 -9.35 -5.15 22.00
C ASP A 283 -10.15 -3.87 21.72
N PHE A 284 -9.86 -3.18 20.62
CA PHE A 284 -10.63 -2.00 20.21
C PHE A 284 -12.10 -2.34 19.94
N VAL A 285 -12.35 -3.41 19.17
CA VAL A 285 -13.72 -3.85 18.87
C VAL A 285 -14.43 -4.33 20.14
N ALA A 286 -13.76 -5.10 21.00
CA ALA A 286 -14.34 -5.62 22.24
C ALA A 286 -14.67 -4.50 23.25
N SER A 287 -13.74 -3.58 23.49
CA SER A 287 -13.89 -2.50 24.48
C SER A 287 -14.99 -1.50 24.16
N ASN A 288 -15.32 -1.31 22.87
CA ASN A 288 -16.32 -0.34 22.43
C ASN A 288 -17.69 -0.97 22.13
N THR A 289 -17.82 -2.30 22.21
CA THR A 289 -19.08 -3.03 22.04
C THR A 289 -19.70 -3.47 23.36
N GLN A 290 -18.91 -3.58 24.43
CA GLN A 290 -19.39 -3.93 25.77
C GLN A 290 -20.00 -2.73 26.52
N VAL A 291 -21.18 -2.91 27.10
CA VAL A 291 -21.79 -1.92 28.03
C VAL A 291 -21.06 -2.01 29.37
N VAL A 292 -20.28 -1.00 29.73
CA VAL A 292 -19.61 -0.94 31.04
C VAL A 292 -20.46 -0.11 31.99
N SER A 293 -21.16 -0.77 32.92
CA SER A 293 -21.75 -0.10 34.08
C SER A 293 -20.67 0.05 35.15
N SER A 294 -20.24 1.29 35.42
CA SER A 294 -19.34 1.57 36.54
C SER A 294 -20.11 2.30 37.65
N PRO A 295 -20.10 1.80 38.91
CA PRO A 295 -20.66 2.54 40.03
C PRO A 295 -19.66 3.62 40.49
N LEU A 296 -20.06 4.89 40.45
CA LEU A 296 -19.31 5.99 41.07
C LEU A 296 -19.30 5.80 42.60
N LYS A 297 -18.17 5.36 43.16
CA LYS A 297 -17.92 5.47 44.60
C LYS A 297 -17.65 6.94 44.94
N ARG A 298 -18.67 7.67 45.42
CA ARG A 298 -18.44 8.89 46.21
C ARG A 298 -17.96 8.47 47.60
N SER A 299 -16.77 8.90 48.01
CA SER A 299 -16.37 8.85 49.41
C SER A 299 -17.24 9.84 50.20
N ARG A 300 -18.11 9.32 51.07
CA ARG A 300 -18.85 10.11 52.05
C ARG A 300 -17.90 10.60 53.15
N THR A 301 -17.82 11.91 53.35
CA THR A 301 -17.68 12.49 54.70
C THR A 301 -19.08 12.67 55.27
N GLU A 302 -19.23 12.37 56.57
CA GLU A 302 -20.49 12.24 57.30
C GLU A 302 -21.27 13.57 57.41
N GLY A 303 -22.60 13.47 57.35
CA GLY A 303 -23.54 14.53 57.73
C GLY A 303 -24.39 15.08 56.58
N ASP A 304 -25.48 14.38 56.24
CA ASP A 304 -26.83 14.94 55.97
C ASP A 304 -27.68 13.96 55.15
N GLU A 305 -28.86 13.63 55.69
CA GLU A 305 -29.88 12.82 55.04
C GLU A 305 -30.66 13.66 54.02
N ALA A 306 -30.36 13.47 52.73
CA ALA A 306 -31.28 13.82 51.65
C ALA A 306 -31.12 12.83 50.50
N GLN A 307 -32.25 12.22 50.09
CA GLN A 307 -32.36 11.30 48.96
C GLN A 307 -31.72 11.91 47.71
N THR A 308 -30.62 11.32 47.24
CA THR A 308 -29.98 11.69 45.97
C THR A 308 -29.99 10.47 45.06
N GLU A 309 -30.77 10.54 43.98
CA GLU A 309 -30.74 9.56 42.89
C GLU A 309 -29.31 9.46 42.34
N SER A 310 -28.76 8.23 42.31
CA SER A 310 -27.43 7.98 41.75
C SER A 310 -27.51 8.10 40.22
N ALA A 311 -26.99 9.19 39.66
CA ALA A 311 -26.80 9.31 38.21
C ALA A 311 -25.69 8.34 37.76
N THR A 312 -26.07 7.25 37.11
CA THR A 312 -25.17 6.33 36.40
C THR A 312 -24.77 6.96 35.06
N VAL A 313 -23.47 7.11 34.79
CA VAL A 313 -22.98 7.44 33.45
C VAL A 313 -22.92 6.13 32.66
N GLU A 314 -23.95 5.84 31.88
CA GLU A 314 -23.95 4.73 30.93
C GLU A 314 -23.02 5.08 29.76
N SER A 315 -21.89 4.37 29.61
CA SER A 315 -21.15 4.40 28.33
C SER A 315 -21.98 3.62 27.30
N ARG A 316 -22.52 4.35 26.33
CA ARG A 316 -23.37 3.77 25.28
C ARG A 316 -22.53 2.86 24.39
N ALA A 317 -22.85 1.57 24.34
CA ALA A 317 -22.20 0.62 23.44
C ALA A 317 -22.36 1.07 21.98
N LEU A 318 -21.27 0.93 21.22
CA LEU A 318 -21.16 1.50 19.89
C LEU A 318 -21.57 0.46 18.84
N SER A 319 -22.57 0.78 18.02
CA SER A 319 -22.96 -0.10 16.91
C SER A 319 -21.94 -0.01 15.78
N MET A 320 -21.32 -1.12 15.39
CA MET A 320 -20.22 -1.14 14.42
C MET A 320 -20.43 -2.10 13.24
N ASP A 321 -19.87 -1.76 12.08
CA ASP A 321 -19.64 -2.68 10.97
C ASP A 321 -18.14 -2.85 10.74
N LEU A 322 -17.72 -4.06 10.37
CA LEU A 322 -16.31 -4.43 10.26
C LEU A 322 -15.98 -4.89 8.84
N SER A 323 -14.89 -4.40 8.28
CA SER A 323 -14.40 -4.87 6.99
C SER A 323 -12.92 -5.21 7.04
N PHE A 324 -12.58 -6.39 6.50
CA PHE A 324 -11.22 -6.87 6.34
C PHE A 324 -10.86 -6.89 4.86
N VAL A 325 -9.81 -6.19 4.50
CA VAL A 325 -9.44 -5.93 3.10
C VAL A 325 -8.01 -6.39 2.90
N GLY A 326 -7.70 -7.06 1.79
CA GLY A 326 -6.31 -7.47 1.52
C GLY A 326 -6.16 -8.33 0.29
N ALA A 327 -4.93 -8.73 -0.01
CA ALA A 327 -4.66 -9.61 -1.15
C ALA A 327 -4.84 -11.11 -0.83
N THR A 328 -4.70 -11.49 0.45
CA THR A 328 -4.71 -12.90 0.88
C THR A 328 -5.48 -13.07 2.19
N VAL A 329 -6.59 -12.35 2.37
CA VAL A 329 -7.37 -12.41 3.61
C VAL A 329 -7.96 -13.80 3.86
N SER A 330 -8.37 -14.49 2.80
CA SER A 330 -8.93 -15.86 2.82
C SER A 330 -7.93 -16.94 3.23
N THR A 331 -6.61 -16.69 3.18
CA THR A 331 -5.62 -17.69 3.57
C THR A 331 -5.49 -17.81 5.09
N SER A 332 -5.87 -16.79 5.83
CA SER A 332 -5.78 -16.78 7.29
C SER A 332 -7.06 -17.35 7.91
N ALA A 333 -7.02 -18.61 8.33
CA ALA A 333 -8.13 -19.23 9.05
C ALA A 333 -8.47 -18.48 10.36
N GLU A 334 -7.45 -17.97 11.05
CA GLU A 334 -7.61 -17.16 12.26
C GLU A 334 -8.44 -15.89 12.00
N LEU A 335 -8.14 -15.18 10.91
CA LEU A 335 -8.88 -13.98 10.52
C LEU A 335 -10.31 -14.32 10.13
N LEU A 336 -10.52 -15.36 9.33
CA LEU A 336 -11.85 -15.79 8.91
C LEU A 336 -12.75 -16.13 10.12
N ASN A 337 -12.22 -16.91 11.07
CA ASN A 337 -12.94 -17.28 12.28
C ASN A 337 -13.30 -16.05 13.11
N TYR A 338 -12.33 -15.14 13.32
CA TYR A 338 -12.58 -13.90 14.04
C TYR A 338 -13.60 -13.01 13.33
N ALA A 339 -13.54 -12.89 12.01
CA ALA A 339 -14.48 -12.09 11.23
C ALA A 339 -15.92 -12.60 11.35
N GLU A 340 -16.11 -13.93 11.35
CA GLU A 340 -17.41 -14.57 11.54
C GLU A 340 -17.95 -14.37 12.96
N GLU A 341 -17.11 -14.56 13.98
CA GLU A 341 -17.45 -14.34 15.39
C GLU A 341 -17.80 -12.86 15.65
N ALA A 342 -16.93 -11.94 15.25
CA ALA A 342 -17.11 -10.50 15.44
C ALA A 342 -18.36 -9.99 14.72
N SER A 343 -18.61 -10.45 13.48
CA SER A 343 -19.81 -10.03 12.73
C SER A 343 -21.10 -10.48 13.40
N THR A 344 -21.10 -11.69 13.99
CA THR A 344 -22.22 -12.24 14.76
C THR A 344 -22.47 -11.43 16.03
N ASN A 345 -21.42 -11.14 16.79
CA ASN A 345 -21.50 -10.32 18.01
C ASN A 345 -21.99 -8.89 17.72
N LEU A 346 -21.59 -8.34 16.57
CA LEU A 346 -22.01 -7.02 16.11
C LEU A 346 -23.43 -6.99 15.51
N GLN A 347 -24.09 -8.14 15.31
CA GLN A 347 -25.36 -8.24 14.56
C GLN A 347 -25.26 -7.66 13.14
N SER A 348 -24.13 -7.90 12.47
CA SER A 348 -23.86 -7.47 11.11
C SER A 348 -23.82 -8.69 10.17
N LYS A 349 -24.37 -8.55 8.97
CA LYS A 349 -24.31 -9.61 7.95
C LYS A 349 -22.93 -9.63 7.32
N LEU A 350 -22.18 -10.72 7.48
CA LEU A 350 -20.87 -10.89 6.86
C LEU A 350 -21.00 -11.32 5.39
N HIS A 351 -20.35 -10.58 4.51
CA HIS A 351 -20.25 -10.91 3.08
C HIS A 351 -18.80 -11.19 2.70
N LYS A 352 -18.59 -12.11 1.76
CA LYS A 352 -17.26 -12.47 1.25
C LYS A 352 -17.18 -12.07 -0.22
N VAL A 353 -16.37 -11.07 -0.54
CA VAL A 353 -16.05 -10.63 -1.90
C VAL A 353 -14.64 -11.11 -2.20
N ILE A 354 -14.50 -12.22 -2.90
CA ILE A 354 -13.21 -12.86 -3.21
C ILE A 354 -13.06 -12.92 -4.72
N LEU A 355 -12.11 -12.14 -5.26
CA LEU A 355 -11.82 -12.07 -6.69
C LEU A 355 -10.43 -12.63 -6.95
N ASN A 356 -10.38 -13.91 -7.30
CA ASN A 356 -9.13 -14.67 -7.46
C ASN A 356 -8.91 -15.21 -8.89
N SER A 357 -9.84 -15.00 -9.82
CA SER A 357 -9.68 -15.50 -11.18
C SER A 357 -8.86 -14.53 -12.04
N ASN A 358 -8.06 -15.10 -12.96
CA ASN A 358 -7.31 -14.31 -13.94
C ASN A 358 -8.23 -13.54 -14.91
N ASP A 359 -9.48 -14.00 -15.09
CA ASP A 359 -10.43 -13.41 -16.02
C ASP A 359 -11.15 -12.20 -15.41
N ASP A 360 -11.33 -12.17 -14.09
CA ASP A 360 -11.95 -11.05 -13.37
C ASP A 360 -11.00 -9.84 -13.22
N PHE A 361 -9.73 -10.03 -13.59
CA PHE A 361 -8.67 -9.10 -13.24
C PHE A 361 -7.79 -8.67 -14.41
N VAL A 362 -7.71 -7.36 -14.58
CA VAL A 362 -6.81 -6.68 -15.53
C VAL A 362 -5.36 -6.66 -15.03
N THR A 363 -4.86 -7.74 -14.42
CA THR A 363 -3.41 -7.86 -14.20
C THR A 363 -2.87 -8.51 -15.44
N GLN A 364 -2.35 -7.70 -16.35
CA GLN A 364 -1.43 -8.16 -17.41
C GLN A 364 -0.05 -8.46 -16.80
N LEU A 365 -0.06 -9.16 -15.65
CA LEU A 365 1.10 -9.54 -14.86
C LEU A 365 1.62 -10.87 -15.40
N GLN A 366 2.80 -10.82 -16.00
CA GLN A 366 3.46 -12.02 -16.51
C GLN A 366 4.38 -12.57 -15.42
N ASN A 367 3.87 -13.55 -14.68
CA ASN A 367 4.65 -14.28 -13.67
C ASN A 367 5.43 -15.41 -14.34
N ARG A 368 6.75 -15.32 -14.26
CA ARG A 368 7.68 -16.26 -14.87
C ARG A 368 8.68 -16.76 -13.84
N TYR A 369 9.16 -17.99 -14.03
CA TYR A 369 10.37 -18.47 -13.36
C TYR A 369 11.40 -18.90 -14.39
N LEU A 370 12.66 -18.72 -14.01
CA LEU A 370 13.83 -19.08 -14.79
C LEU A 370 14.63 -20.10 -13.99
N LEU A 371 14.82 -21.29 -14.58
CA LEU A 371 15.79 -22.26 -14.08
C LEU A 371 17.16 -21.94 -14.67
N CYS A 372 18.18 -21.91 -13.83
CA CYS A 372 19.55 -21.66 -14.26
C CYS A 372 20.54 -22.53 -13.49
N GLU A 373 21.70 -22.78 -14.10
CA GLU A 373 22.81 -23.36 -13.36
C GLU A 373 23.33 -22.39 -12.30
N ALA A 374 23.80 -22.92 -11.17
CA ALA A 374 24.35 -22.11 -10.08
C ALA A 374 25.38 -21.07 -10.56
N LYS A 375 26.29 -21.44 -11.47
CA LYS A 375 27.34 -20.55 -12.01
C LYS A 375 26.81 -19.41 -12.89
N GLU A 376 25.57 -19.50 -13.38
CA GLU A 376 24.93 -18.50 -14.23
C GLU A 376 23.96 -17.59 -13.46
N PHE A 377 23.78 -17.82 -12.16
CA PHE A 377 22.79 -17.12 -11.34
C PHE A 377 22.99 -15.59 -11.30
N LEU A 378 24.17 -15.11 -10.89
CA LEU A 378 24.49 -13.67 -10.90
C LEU A 378 24.59 -13.07 -12.32
N PRO A 379 25.26 -13.72 -13.29
CA PRO A 379 25.26 -13.28 -14.70
C PRO A 379 23.86 -13.01 -15.25
N LEU A 380 22.94 -13.95 -15.06
CA LEU A 380 21.57 -13.90 -15.56
C LEU A 380 20.83 -12.67 -15.01
N LEU A 381 20.91 -12.42 -13.70
CA LEU A 381 20.29 -11.25 -13.08
C LEU A 381 20.82 -9.94 -13.70
N ILE A 382 22.13 -9.80 -13.84
CA ILE A 382 22.77 -8.59 -14.38
C ILE A 382 22.33 -8.34 -15.83
N GLN A 383 22.22 -9.39 -16.63
CA GLN A 383 21.82 -9.26 -18.03
C GLN A 383 20.34 -8.95 -18.18
N LEU A 384 19.47 -9.52 -17.34
CA LEU A 384 18.05 -9.16 -17.29
C LEU A 384 17.87 -7.67 -16.98
N MET A 385 18.63 -7.14 -16.02
CA MET A 385 18.63 -5.71 -15.71
C MET A 385 19.16 -4.85 -16.87
N ASN A 386 20.25 -5.28 -17.52
CA ASN A 386 20.84 -4.56 -18.65
C ASN A 386 19.93 -4.54 -19.89
N LEU A 387 19.20 -5.63 -20.15
CA LEU A 387 18.22 -5.72 -21.23
C LEU A 387 17.20 -4.58 -21.11
N HIS A 388 16.84 -4.23 -19.87
CA HIS A 388 15.84 -3.22 -19.50
C HIS A 388 16.45 -2.06 -18.68
N SER A 389 17.64 -1.59 -19.05
CA SER A 389 18.40 -0.56 -18.32
C SER A 389 17.72 0.82 -18.17
N SER A 390 16.64 1.09 -18.89
CA SER A 390 15.87 2.33 -18.77
C SER A 390 14.64 2.23 -17.86
N LYS A 391 14.44 1.08 -17.21
CA LYS A 391 13.21 0.74 -16.47
C LYS A 391 13.44 0.72 -14.95
N LYS A 392 12.35 0.72 -14.18
CA LYS A 392 12.40 0.56 -12.72
C LYS A 392 12.36 -0.93 -12.36
N HIS A 393 13.32 -1.36 -11.55
CA HIS A 393 13.51 -2.75 -11.14
C HIS A 393 13.39 -2.89 -9.62
N PHE A 394 12.56 -3.82 -9.18
CA PHE A 394 12.49 -4.26 -7.80
C PHE A 394 13.20 -5.60 -7.67
N ILE A 395 14.08 -5.75 -6.69
CA ILE A 395 14.76 -7.02 -6.42
C ILE A 395 14.52 -7.39 -4.96
N PHE A 396 13.82 -8.49 -4.75
CA PHE A 396 13.45 -8.98 -3.42
C PHE A 396 14.45 -10.01 -2.89
N PHE A 397 14.77 -9.83 -1.60
CA PHE A 397 15.64 -10.67 -0.80
C PHE A 397 14.89 -11.12 0.46
N ASN A 398 15.15 -12.33 0.94
CA ASN A 398 14.65 -12.79 2.23
C ASN A 398 15.58 -12.27 3.35
N ASN A 399 16.87 -12.11 3.05
CA ASN A 399 17.88 -11.78 4.03
C ASN A 399 18.59 -10.45 3.74
N PRO A 400 18.76 -9.55 4.73
CA PRO A 400 19.47 -8.29 4.52
C PRO A 400 20.95 -8.51 4.19
N LYS A 401 21.60 -9.55 4.73
CA LYS A 401 23.02 -9.86 4.43
C LYS A 401 23.25 -10.12 2.93
N THR A 402 22.34 -10.86 2.30
CA THR A 402 22.35 -11.13 0.86
C THR A 402 22.14 -9.84 0.07
N LEU A 403 21.19 -9.01 0.51
CA LEU A 403 20.96 -7.68 -0.07
C LEU A 403 22.22 -6.82 -0.05
N TRP A 404 22.92 -6.73 1.09
CA TRP A 404 24.14 -5.94 1.23
C TRP A 404 25.27 -6.43 0.33
N PHE A 405 25.43 -7.75 0.19
CA PHE A 405 26.39 -8.33 -0.75
C PHE A 405 26.08 -7.88 -2.19
N VAL A 406 24.81 -8.01 -2.62
CA VAL A 406 24.41 -7.64 -3.98
C VAL A 406 24.52 -6.14 -4.21
N GLU A 407 24.16 -5.29 -3.24
CA GLU A 407 24.35 -3.84 -3.32
C GLU A 407 25.81 -3.48 -3.60
N LYS A 408 26.75 -4.04 -2.82
CA LYS A 408 28.19 -3.80 -3.02
C LYS A 408 28.71 -4.38 -4.32
N LEU A 409 28.19 -5.52 -4.76
CA LEU A 409 28.54 -6.09 -6.06
C LEU A 409 28.09 -5.17 -7.20
N LEU A 410 26.84 -4.72 -7.21
CA LEU A 410 26.29 -3.86 -8.25
C LEU A 410 27.01 -2.51 -8.32
N ALA A 411 27.33 -1.89 -7.18
CA ALA A 411 28.12 -0.67 -7.14
C ALA A 411 29.48 -0.85 -7.84
N ARG A 412 30.18 -1.96 -7.57
CA ARG A 412 31.47 -2.24 -8.21
C ARG A 412 31.36 -2.55 -9.70
N LEU A 413 30.28 -3.18 -10.13
CA LEU A 413 30.03 -3.48 -11.55
C LEU A 413 29.61 -2.24 -12.36
N ALA A 414 29.06 -1.22 -11.69
CA ALA A 414 28.76 0.08 -12.28
C ALA A 414 30.00 0.99 -12.37
N GLU A 415 30.93 0.89 -11.41
CA GLU A 415 32.15 1.71 -11.34
C GLU A 415 33.31 1.20 -12.21
N SER A 416 33.31 -0.08 -12.64
CA SER A 416 34.44 -0.68 -13.33
C SER A 416 34.71 -0.09 -14.72
N ASP A 417 35.99 0.01 -15.12
CA ASP A 417 36.47 0.50 -16.44
C ASP A 417 35.73 -0.11 -17.64
N ARG A 418 35.19 -1.32 -17.47
CA ARG A 418 34.23 -1.94 -18.37
C ARG A 418 32.89 -1.99 -17.64
N THR A 419 31.98 -1.07 -17.92
CA THR A 419 30.63 -1.05 -17.31
C THR A 419 29.88 -2.34 -17.65
N LEU A 420 29.78 -3.24 -16.67
CA LEU A 420 29.03 -4.48 -16.78
C LEU A 420 27.57 -4.28 -16.39
N LEU A 421 27.27 -3.24 -15.60
CA LEU A 421 25.91 -2.82 -15.26
C LEU A 421 25.63 -1.46 -15.88
N CYS A 422 24.52 -1.34 -16.62
CA CYS A 422 24.13 -0.10 -17.29
C CYS A 422 23.25 0.83 -16.42
N ILE A 423 22.93 0.42 -15.19
CA ILE A 423 22.09 1.17 -14.25
C ILE A 423 22.95 1.65 -13.09
N ASN A 424 23.03 2.97 -12.89
CA ASN A 424 23.90 3.57 -11.88
C ASN A 424 23.16 3.92 -10.57
N GLN A 425 21.82 3.91 -10.59
CA GLN A 425 21.00 4.31 -9.45
C GLN A 425 20.50 3.06 -8.73
N VAL A 426 21.10 2.77 -7.58
CA VAL A 426 20.76 1.64 -6.70
C VAL A 426 20.32 2.18 -5.34
N PHE A 427 19.15 1.74 -4.88
CA PHE A 427 18.53 2.12 -3.62
C PHE A 427 18.24 0.87 -2.79
N VAL A 428 18.12 1.04 -1.48
CA VAL A 428 18.03 -0.09 -0.53
C VAL A 428 16.96 0.14 0.53
N MET A 429 16.16 -0.90 0.81
CA MET A 429 15.16 -0.89 1.90
C MET A 429 15.09 -2.27 2.59
N TYR A 430 15.34 -2.32 3.90
CA TYR A 430 15.35 -3.59 4.64
C TYR A 430 14.80 -3.44 6.08
N GLU A 431 14.57 -4.57 6.73
CA GLU A 431 14.11 -4.67 8.13
C GLU A 431 15.09 -4.01 9.12
N GLY A 432 14.56 -3.27 10.09
CA GLY A 432 15.38 -2.57 11.08
C GLY A 432 15.97 -1.24 10.60
N MET A 433 15.71 -0.82 9.36
CA MET A 433 16.03 0.54 8.91
C MET A 433 15.13 1.56 9.58
N ASN A 434 15.73 2.67 10.05
CA ASN A 434 15.01 3.82 10.60
C ASN A 434 13.95 4.33 9.60
N GLU A 435 12.75 4.64 10.10
CA GLU A 435 11.61 5.03 9.27
C GLU A 435 11.90 6.28 8.41
N ARG A 436 12.58 7.28 8.98
CA ARG A 436 13.00 8.48 8.24
C ARG A 436 13.93 8.14 7.06
N SER A 437 14.96 7.34 7.31
CA SER A 437 15.91 6.91 6.27
C SER A 437 15.23 6.05 5.20
N ARG A 438 14.25 5.24 5.60
CA ARG A 438 13.43 4.43 4.68
C ARG A 438 12.61 5.32 3.75
N LEU A 439 11.95 6.34 4.28
CA LEU A 439 11.21 7.36 3.51
C LEU A 439 12.14 8.14 2.56
N ASP A 440 13.33 8.51 3.02
CA ASP A 440 14.32 9.22 2.20
C ASP A 440 14.78 8.37 0.99
N GLN A 441 15.13 7.10 1.22
CA GLN A 441 15.48 6.15 0.14
C GLN A 441 14.34 5.97 -0.86
N TYR A 442 13.12 5.82 -0.35
CA TYR A 442 11.92 5.67 -1.16
C TYR A 442 11.66 6.91 -2.03
N ASN A 443 11.71 8.11 -1.45
CA ASN A 443 11.51 9.36 -2.16
C ASN A 443 12.61 9.60 -3.20
N ALA A 444 13.86 9.27 -2.88
CA ALA A 444 14.97 9.33 -3.82
C ALA A 444 14.79 8.36 -4.99
N PHE A 445 14.32 7.14 -4.72
CA PHE A 445 13.98 6.16 -5.75
C PHE A 445 12.80 6.63 -6.63
N LEU A 446 11.79 7.30 -6.09
CA LEU A 446 10.70 7.85 -6.91
C LEU A 446 11.18 8.99 -7.82
N ASN A 447 12.02 9.89 -7.29
CA ASN A 447 12.45 11.12 -7.96
C ASN A 447 13.77 10.97 -8.74
N HIS A 448 14.28 9.76 -8.89
CA HIS A 448 15.58 9.46 -9.50
C HIS A 448 15.75 10.04 -10.92
N SER A 449 14.63 10.22 -11.64
CA SER A 449 14.58 10.79 -13.00
C SER A 449 14.63 12.32 -13.06
N THR A 450 14.50 13.00 -11.91
CA THR A 450 14.42 14.47 -11.77
C THR A 450 15.71 15.12 -11.25
N GLY A 451 16.78 14.34 -11.06
CA GLY A 451 18.05 14.83 -10.52
C GLY A 451 18.79 15.86 -11.40
N PRO A 452 19.68 16.69 -10.80
CA PRO A 452 20.34 17.79 -11.50
C PRO A 452 21.26 17.27 -12.59
N LYS A 453 21.19 17.91 -13.76
CA LYS A 453 22.09 17.66 -14.90
C LYS A 453 23.52 18.07 -14.53
N ASN A 454 24.28 17.19 -13.89
CA ASN A 454 25.71 17.40 -13.71
C ASN A 454 26.46 17.04 -15.01
N SER A 455 26.80 18.09 -15.73
CA SER A 455 27.99 18.28 -16.57
C SER A 455 28.85 17.05 -16.89
N ALA A 456 28.63 16.45 -18.07
CA ALA A 456 29.70 16.00 -18.97
C ALA A 456 29.10 15.63 -20.34
N GLY A 457 29.59 16.28 -21.41
CA GLY A 457 29.27 15.92 -22.80
C GLY A 457 28.20 16.80 -23.46
N GLY A 458 28.65 17.83 -24.16
CA GLY A 458 27.79 18.72 -24.92
C GLY A 458 27.06 18.00 -26.06
N CYS A 459 25.73 17.98 -25.99
CA CYS A 459 24.88 17.94 -27.16
C CYS A 459 23.68 18.87 -26.89
N LYS A 460 23.56 19.93 -27.68
CA LYS A 460 22.49 20.92 -27.56
C LYS A 460 21.16 20.29 -27.99
N GLU A 461 20.37 19.78 -27.05
CA GLU A 461 18.96 19.49 -27.28
C GLU A 461 18.11 20.75 -27.04
N LYS A 462 17.19 21.02 -27.97
CA LYS A 462 16.28 22.17 -27.97
C LYS A 462 15.45 22.21 -26.68
N LYS A 463 15.48 23.35 -25.97
CA LYS A 463 14.62 23.62 -24.80
C LYS A 463 13.15 23.52 -25.22
N ALA A 464 12.41 22.58 -24.63
CA ALA A 464 10.95 22.62 -24.61
C ALA A 464 10.49 23.80 -23.74
N SER A 465 9.41 24.47 -24.15
CA SER A 465 8.85 25.65 -23.50
C SER A 465 8.33 25.35 -22.07
N PRO A 466 8.34 26.34 -21.16
CA PRO A 466 7.81 26.15 -19.81
C PRO A 466 6.28 26.01 -19.84
N LEU A 467 5.75 25.04 -19.10
CA LEU A 467 4.30 24.86 -18.91
C LEU A 467 3.70 25.97 -18.01
N PRO A 468 2.42 26.36 -18.20
CA PRO A 468 1.77 27.43 -17.44
C PRO A 468 1.64 27.13 -15.94
N SER A 469 1.54 28.19 -15.14
CA SER A 469 1.50 28.16 -13.66
C SER A 469 0.29 27.43 -13.04
N SER A 470 -0.75 27.11 -13.81
CA SER A 470 -1.95 26.40 -13.35
C SER A 470 -1.74 24.89 -13.18
N GLU A 471 -0.77 24.28 -13.86
CA GLU A 471 -0.48 22.83 -13.77
C GLU A 471 0.38 22.43 -12.57
N LYS A 472 0.91 23.41 -11.82
CA LYS A 472 1.79 23.13 -10.66
C LYS A 472 1.07 22.58 -9.43
N LYS A 473 -0.26 22.51 -9.41
CA LYS A 473 -1.03 22.25 -8.18
C LYS A 473 -1.43 20.80 -7.88
N ASN A 474 -1.11 19.81 -8.73
CA ASN A 474 -1.37 18.39 -8.41
C ASN A 474 -0.34 17.45 -9.05
N GLN A 475 0.94 17.56 -8.65
CA GLN A 475 2.00 16.66 -9.14
C GLN A 475 1.75 15.17 -8.80
N PHE A 476 0.94 14.89 -7.78
CA PHE A 476 0.62 13.51 -7.38
C PHE A 476 -0.35 12.79 -8.33
N TYR A 477 -1.03 13.45 -9.25
CA TYR A 477 -1.97 12.81 -10.21
C TYR A 477 -1.82 13.28 -11.67
N THR A 478 -0.97 14.29 -11.95
CA THR A 478 -0.74 14.82 -13.31
C THR A 478 0.26 14.04 -14.15
N SER A 479 0.79 12.90 -13.70
CA SER A 479 1.50 11.98 -14.60
C SER A 479 0.54 11.23 -15.54
N GLY A 480 -0.51 11.91 -16.01
CA GLY A 480 -1.51 11.37 -16.90
C GLY A 480 -0.88 10.87 -18.19
N TRP A 481 -0.83 9.54 -18.31
CA TRP A 481 -1.35 8.75 -19.44
C TRP A 481 -1.11 9.23 -20.88
N LYS A 482 -0.02 9.97 -21.16
CA LYS A 482 0.55 10.08 -22.51
C LYS A 482 2.07 10.02 -22.44
N ARG A 483 2.62 8.82 -22.65
CA ARG A 483 4.03 8.65 -23.01
C ARG A 483 4.16 8.45 -24.51
N GLU A 484 3.78 9.45 -25.29
CA GLU A 484 4.31 9.56 -26.64
C GLU A 484 5.76 10.10 -26.53
N GLY A 485 6.71 9.19 -26.45
CA GLY A 485 8.12 9.57 -26.37
C GLY A 485 9.02 8.42 -25.94
N ARG A 486 9.92 8.03 -26.84
CA ARG A 486 11.00 7.06 -26.59
C ARG A 486 11.86 7.56 -25.44
N GLN A 487 11.85 6.88 -24.29
CA GLN A 487 12.67 7.28 -23.14
C GLN A 487 14.17 7.12 -23.47
N PRO A 488 15.02 8.12 -23.18
CA PRO A 488 16.46 8.01 -23.37
C PRO A 488 17.08 6.95 -22.42
N ALA A 489 18.16 6.30 -22.86
CA ALA A 489 18.88 5.30 -22.07
C ALA A 489 19.52 5.92 -20.80
N GLY A 490 19.61 5.16 -19.70
CA GLY A 490 20.29 5.57 -18.46
C GLY A 490 19.41 6.22 -17.38
N ARG A 491 18.08 6.19 -17.53
CA ARG A 491 17.11 6.64 -16.49
C ARG A 491 16.50 5.50 -15.66
N GLY A 492 17.02 4.27 -15.74
CA GLY A 492 16.54 3.18 -14.90
C GLY A 492 17.01 3.31 -13.45
N ALA A 493 16.31 2.65 -12.53
CA ALA A 493 16.68 2.58 -11.13
C ALA A 493 16.40 1.18 -10.57
N ILE A 494 17.25 0.74 -9.64
CA ILE A 494 17.11 -0.53 -8.93
C ILE A 494 16.77 -0.25 -7.47
N LEU A 495 15.71 -0.87 -6.96
CA LEU A 495 15.42 -0.94 -5.54
C LEU A 495 15.67 -2.37 -5.04
N LEU A 496 16.70 -2.52 -4.22
CA LEU A 496 16.98 -3.76 -3.50
C LEU A 496 16.18 -3.75 -2.20
N CYS A 497 15.39 -4.78 -1.95
CA CYS A 497 14.53 -4.77 -0.78
C CYS A 497 14.23 -6.13 -0.16
N THR A 498 13.91 -6.12 1.13
CA THR A 498 13.25 -7.26 1.79
C THR A 498 11.73 -7.09 1.77
N ASP A 499 11.00 -8.02 2.38
CA ASP A 499 9.53 -8.00 2.44
C ASP A 499 8.95 -6.71 3.05
N VAL A 500 9.74 -5.92 3.76
CA VAL A 500 9.36 -4.58 4.23
C VAL A 500 8.91 -3.67 3.09
N ALA A 501 9.53 -3.75 1.91
CA ALA A 501 9.12 -2.95 0.76
C ALA A 501 7.97 -3.59 -0.04
N ALA A 502 7.66 -4.87 0.22
CA ALA A 502 6.53 -5.56 -0.36
C ALA A 502 5.20 -5.07 0.23
N PHE A 503 5.22 -4.26 1.30
CA PHE A 503 4.02 -3.79 2.01
C PHE A 503 3.98 -2.26 2.10
N GLY A 504 2.83 -1.67 1.79
CA GLY A 504 2.54 -0.24 2.02
C GLY A 504 3.31 0.82 1.19
N LEU A 505 4.24 0.43 0.30
CA LEU A 505 4.95 1.36 -0.58
C LEU A 505 4.33 1.42 -1.99
N ASP A 506 3.51 2.43 -2.26
CA ASP A 506 3.01 2.71 -3.62
C ASP A 506 4.07 3.29 -4.57
N VAL A 507 4.95 2.43 -5.07
CA VAL A 507 5.80 2.77 -6.21
C VAL A 507 5.01 2.65 -7.51
N ARG A 508 4.74 3.80 -8.13
CA ARG A 508 4.19 3.87 -9.47
C ARG A 508 5.26 3.50 -10.51
N ASP A 509 4.82 2.81 -11.56
CA ASP A 509 5.61 2.43 -12.74
C ASP A 509 6.76 1.43 -12.51
N VAL A 510 6.65 0.49 -11.56
CA VAL A 510 7.59 -0.65 -11.56
C VAL A 510 7.34 -1.47 -12.82
N ASP A 511 8.40 -1.77 -13.58
CA ASP A 511 8.30 -2.58 -14.80
C ASP A 511 8.59 -4.06 -14.48
N TYR A 512 9.61 -4.30 -13.64
CA TYR A 512 10.10 -5.64 -13.32
C TYR A 512 10.23 -5.85 -11.81
N VAL A 513 9.75 -7.00 -11.36
CA VAL A 513 10.01 -7.54 -10.02
C VAL A 513 10.84 -8.80 -10.19
N TYR A 514 12.02 -8.84 -9.58
CA TYR A 514 12.89 -10.00 -9.52
C TYR A 514 12.87 -10.58 -8.11
N HIS A 515 12.75 -11.89 -8.01
CA HIS A 515 12.95 -12.62 -6.76
C HIS A 515 14.35 -13.20 -6.80
N PHE A 516 15.27 -12.60 -6.04
CA PHE A 516 16.62 -13.12 -5.88
C PHE A 516 16.62 -14.35 -4.99
N GLU A 517 15.87 -14.28 -3.89
CA GLU A 517 15.53 -15.43 -3.07
C GLU A 517 14.05 -15.79 -3.26
N PRO A 518 13.69 -17.08 -3.37
CA PRO A 518 12.31 -17.49 -3.45
C PRO A 518 11.56 -17.04 -2.17
N PRO A 519 10.39 -16.41 -2.30
CA PRO A 519 9.59 -15.99 -1.15
C PRO A 519 9.28 -17.16 -0.20
N ALA A 520 9.32 -16.87 1.10
CA ALA A 520 9.12 -17.87 2.15
C ALA A 520 7.68 -18.43 2.19
N THR A 521 6.71 -17.59 1.82
CA THR A 521 5.28 -17.92 1.84
C THR A 521 4.61 -17.45 0.56
N VAL A 522 3.49 -18.11 0.21
CA VAL A 522 2.65 -17.70 -0.94
C VAL A 522 2.12 -16.28 -0.75
N GLN A 523 1.82 -15.88 0.49
CA GLN A 523 1.42 -14.51 0.83
C GLN A 523 2.52 -13.52 0.47
N SER A 524 3.76 -13.75 0.92
CA SER A 524 4.91 -12.88 0.58
C SER A 524 5.08 -12.78 -0.94
N TYR A 525 4.96 -13.90 -1.67
CA TYR A 525 5.01 -13.89 -3.13
C TYR A 525 3.94 -12.98 -3.77
N VAL A 526 2.67 -13.11 -3.38
CA VAL A 526 1.55 -12.29 -3.90
C VAL A 526 1.81 -10.80 -3.65
N HIS A 527 2.36 -10.45 -2.49
CA HIS A 527 2.66 -9.05 -2.14
C HIS A 527 3.86 -8.48 -2.89
N ARG A 528 4.89 -9.29 -3.15
CA ARG A 528 6.06 -8.93 -3.97
C ARG A 528 5.65 -8.66 -5.42
N ILE A 529 4.92 -9.59 -6.03
CA ILE A 529 4.45 -9.43 -7.43
C ILE A 529 3.44 -8.28 -7.55
N GLY A 530 2.67 -8.00 -6.50
CA GLY A 530 1.75 -6.86 -6.42
C GLY A 530 2.41 -5.46 -6.47
N ARG A 531 3.74 -5.37 -6.59
CA ARG A 531 4.46 -4.12 -6.87
C ARG A 531 4.48 -3.75 -8.35
N VAL A 532 4.28 -4.72 -9.25
CA VAL A 532 4.17 -4.51 -10.70
C VAL A 532 2.72 -4.70 -11.16
N GLY A 533 2.41 -4.20 -12.35
CA GLY A 533 1.11 -4.44 -12.98
C GLY A 533 -0.12 -3.81 -12.29
N ARG A 534 0.09 -2.73 -11.52
CA ARG A 534 -0.98 -2.01 -10.83
C ARG A 534 -1.87 -1.26 -11.81
N MET A 535 -3.17 -1.19 -11.52
CA MET A 535 -4.15 -0.41 -12.28
C MET A 535 -4.05 -0.73 -13.78
N GLY A 536 -4.28 -1.98 -14.17
CA GLY A 536 -4.32 -2.37 -15.59
C GLY A 536 -2.98 -2.35 -16.34
N MET A 537 -1.88 -1.92 -15.71
CA MET A 537 -0.58 -1.83 -16.39
C MET A 537 0.03 -3.21 -16.63
N ARG A 538 0.83 -3.33 -17.71
CA ARG A 538 1.68 -4.51 -17.94
C ARG A 538 2.90 -4.48 -17.03
N GLY A 539 3.23 -5.62 -16.43
CA GLY A 539 4.42 -5.81 -15.61
C GLY A 539 4.87 -7.26 -15.61
N SER A 540 6.16 -7.51 -15.33
CA SER A 540 6.68 -8.88 -15.26
C SER A 540 7.31 -9.16 -13.91
N SER A 541 6.93 -10.29 -13.33
CA SER A 541 7.59 -10.88 -12.18
C SER A 541 8.45 -12.04 -12.67
N ILE A 542 9.71 -12.06 -12.24
CA ILE A 542 10.68 -13.08 -12.62
C ILE A 542 11.26 -13.69 -11.34
N LEU A 543 11.04 -14.99 -11.15
CA LEU A 543 11.62 -15.80 -10.09
C LEU A 543 12.85 -16.53 -10.63
N ILE A 544 14.05 -16.22 -10.11
CA ILE A 544 15.30 -16.83 -10.57
C ILE A 544 15.67 -17.98 -9.63
N LEU A 545 15.77 -19.19 -10.16
CA LEU A 545 15.95 -20.42 -9.40
C LEU A 545 17.21 -21.14 -9.86
N PRO A 546 18.30 -21.08 -9.07
CA PRO A 546 19.49 -21.86 -9.37
C PRO A 546 19.30 -23.31 -8.97
N CYS A 547 19.84 -24.24 -9.76
CA CYS A 547 19.99 -25.65 -9.39
C CYS A 547 21.25 -26.26 -10.01
N PHE A 548 21.51 -27.52 -9.67
CA PHE A 548 22.54 -28.34 -10.30
C PHE A 548 21.89 -29.16 -11.42
N ALA A 549 22.52 -29.24 -12.59
CA ALA A 549 22.08 -30.12 -13.66
C ALA A 549 22.33 -31.58 -13.26
N THR A 550 21.34 -32.47 -13.42
CA THR A 550 21.47 -33.90 -13.09
C THR A 550 22.06 -34.74 -14.23
N GLY A 551 22.16 -34.18 -15.44
CA GLY A 551 22.82 -34.80 -16.59
C GLY A 551 24.35 -34.75 -16.50
N GLY A 552 24.99 -35.90 -16.37
CA GLY A 552 26.45 -36.03 -16.44
C GLY A 552 27.01 -35.71 -17.83
N SER A 553 28.22 -35.14 -17.84
CA SER A 553 29.16 -35.20 -18.97
C SER A 553 28.80 -34.41 -20.24
N LEU A 554 28.91 -33.10 -20.16
CA LEU A 554 29.93 -32.44 -20.99
C LEU A 554 30.68 -31.48 -20.08
N ALA A 555 31.97 -31.78 -19.92
CA ALA A 555 32.93 -30.97 -19.20
C ALA A 555 32.71 -29.49 -19.51
N ALA A 556 32.89 -28.67 -18.47
CA ALA A 556 33.22 -27.26 -18.59
C ALA A 556 34.05 -27.04 -19.87
N ALA A 557 33.40 -26.63 -20.96
CA ALA A 557 34.12 -26.03 -22.05
C ALA A 557 34.71 -24.78 -21.39
N PRO A 558 36.04 -24.69 -21.19
CA PRO A 558 36.61 -23.50 -20.59
C PRO A 558 36.10 -22.33 -21.43
N GLU A 559 35.58 -21.29 -20.77
CA GLU A 559 35.32 -20.01 -21.44
C GLU A 559 36.54 -19.76 -22.32
N ARG A 560 36.39 -19.86 -23.65
CA ARG A 560 37.50 -19.52 -24.53
C ARG A 560 37.82 -18.09 -24.17
N LYS A 561 39.08 -17.84 -23.80
CA LYS A 561 39.66 -16.49 -23.70
C LYS A 561 39.46 -15.83 -25.06
N SER A 562 38.28 -15.29 -25.30
CA SER A 562 37.96 -14.55 -26.49
C SER A 562 38.71 -13.25 -26.34
N THR A 563 39.82 -13.17 -27.06
CA THR A 563 40.58 -11.96 -27.35
C THR A 563 39.75 -10.91 -28.11
N SER A 564 38.42 -11.06 -28.21
CA SER A 564 37.55 -10.08 -28.80
C SER A 564 37.21 -8.98 -27.80
N THR A 565 37.73 -7.79 -28.06
CA THR A 565 37.42 -6.53 -27.38
C THR A 565 35.96 -6.05 -27.54
N ARG A 566 35.07 -6.86 -28.14
CA ARG A 566 33.64 -6.57 -28.32
C ARG A 566 32.76 -7.42 -27.38
N PHE A 567 32.78 -7.10 -26.09
CA PHE A 567 31.87 -7.67 -25.08
C PHE A 567 30.47 -7.02 -25.07
N ASN A 568 30.20 -6.03 -25.93
CA ASN A 568 28.95 -5.24 -25.93
C ASN A 568 27.85 -5.78 -26.87
N THR A 569 27.87 -7.07 -27.20
CA THR A 569 26.82 -7.64 -28.06
C THR A 569 26.01 -8.65 -27.26
N LEU A 570 24.82 -8.22 -26.85
CA LEU A 570 23.75 -9.05 -26.25
C LEU A 570 23.39 -10.31 -27.07
N THR A 571 23.96 -10.51 -28.27
CA THR A 571 23.60 -11.58 -29.21
C THR A 571 24.78 -12.07 -30.07
N ASN A 572 26.02 -12.12 -29.57
CA ASN A 572 27.17 -12.51 -30.40
C ASN A 572 27.40 -14.04 -30.53
N THR A 573 26.40 -14.85 -30.24
CA THR A 573 26.48 -16.31 -30.44
C THR A 573 25.78 -16.65 -31.74
N LYS A 574 26.53 -17.21 -32.70
CA LYS A 574 25.93 -17.80 -33.90
C LYS A 574 24.96 -18.91 -33.44
N SER A 575 23.87 -19.14 -34.17
CA SER A 575 22.87 -20.20 -33.87
C SER A 575 23.46 -21.61 -33.70
N ALA A 576 24.67 -21.86 -34.22
CA ALA A 576 25.40 -23.11 -34.04
C ALA A 576 26.12 -23.25 -32.69
N THR A 577 26.33 -22.14 -31.95
CA THR A 577 27.00 -22.12 -30.62
C THR A 577 26.02 -21.91 -29.47
N SER A 578 24.79 -21.44 -29.76
CA SER A 578 23.73 -21.25 -28.77
C SER A 578 23.33 -22.55 -28.07
N GLY A 579 23.30 -23.67 -28.79
CA GLY A 579 22.99 -24.99 -28.22
C GLY A 579 24.10 -25.62 -27.38
N ILE A 580 25.33 -25.10 -27.47
CA ILE A 580 26.49 -25.59 -26.69
C ILE A 580 26.69 -24.76 -25.41
N GLN A 581 26.18 -23.51 -25.39
CA GLN A 581 26.31 -22.59 -24.26
C GLN A 581 25.03 -22.46 -23.42
N ALA A 582 23.88 -22.93 -23.91
CA ALA A 582 22.67 -22.96 -23.11
C ALA A 582 22.81 -24.02 -22.02
N SER A 583 22.82 -23.58 -20.76
CA SER A 583 22.63 -24.47 -19.62
C SER A 583 21.24 -25.12 -19.74
N HIS A 584 21.20 -26.38 -20.15
CA HIS A 584 19.97 -27.17 -20.29
C HIS A 584 19.53 -27.66 -18.91
N VAL A 585 18.93 -26.76 -18.15
CA VAL A 585 18.27 -27.10 -16.88
C VAL A 585 16.78 -27.27 -17.15
N SER A 586 16.22 -28.37 -16.66
CA SER A 586 14.80 -28.69 -16.79
C SER A 586 14.14 -28.81 -15.41
N GLU A 587 12.81 -28.84 -15.38
CA GLU A 587 12.07 -29.10 -14.13
C GLU A 587 12.34 -30.49 -13.54
N GLU A 588 12.81 -31.43 -14.35
CA GLU A 588 13.16 -32.78 -13.92
C GLU A 588 14.41 -32.77 -13.00
N ASP A 589 15.25 -31.74 -13.11
CA ASP A 589 16.43 -31.55 -12.25
C ASP A 589 16.07 -31.06 -10.83
N LEU A 590 14.81 -30.68 -10.59
CA LEU A 590 14.33 -30.20 -9.30
C LEU A 590 13.89 -31.34 -8.39
N SER A 591 14.23 -31.22 -7.10
CA SER A 591 13.69 -32.10 -6.06
C SER A 591 12.16 -32.03 -6.02
N VAL A 592 11.54 -33.07 -5.47
CA VAL A 592 10.07 -33.17 -5.35
C VAL A 592 9.52 -31.97 -4.55
N GLU A 593 10.19 -31.59 -3.47
CA GLU A 593 9.83 -30.44 -2.64
C GLU A 593 9.85 -29.12 -3.42
N ARG A 594 10.90 -28.89 -4.22
CA ARG A 594 11.03 -27.69 -5.07
C ARG A 594 9.96 -27.62 -6.14
N ARG A 595 9.56 -28.76 -6.71
CA ARG A 595 8.42 -28.85 -7.65
C ARG A 595 7.09 -28.58 -6.96
N GLN A 596 6.87 -29.12 -5.77
CA GLN A 596 5.67 -28.85 -4.99
C GLN A 596 5.54 -27.36 -4.65
N TYR A 597 6.65 -26.70 -4.26
CA TYR A 597 6.69 -25.26 -4.03
C TYR A 597 6.23 -24.46 -5.27
N LEU A 598 6.72 -24.80 -6.46
CA LEU A 598 6.31 -24.14 -7.70
C LEU A 598 4.84 -24.37 -8.04
N GLN A 599 4.33 -25.59 -7.79
CA GLN A 599 2.92 -25.91 -7.94
C GLN A 599 2.05 -25.10 -6.97
N GLU A 600 2.47 -24.94 -5.72
CA GLU A 600 1.76 -24.13 -4.72
C GLU A 600 1.71 -22.65 -5.09
N LEU A 601 2.80 -22.07 -5.59
CA LEU A 601 2.80 -20.72 -6.15
C LEU A 601 1.89 -20.61 -7.38
N GLY A 602 1.91 -21.63 -8.24
CA GLY A 602 1.11 -21.72 -9.46
C GLY A 602 -0.40 -21.78 -9.23
N LYS A 603 -0.86 -22.34 -8.11
CA LYS A 603 -2.30 -22.42 -7.74
C LYS A 603 -2.94 -21.04 -7.58
N ARG A 604 -2.19 -20.04 -7.13
CA ARG A 604 -2.70 -18.68 -6.82
C ARG A 604 -2.42 -17.67 -7.94
N SER A 605 -1.38 -17.90 -8.74
CA SER A 605 -1.07 -17.04 -9.88
C SER A 605 -0.47 -17.89 -10.99
N SER A 606 -0.89 -17.68 -12.25
CA SER A 606 -0.36 -18.44 -13.38
C SER A 606 1.15 -18.23 -13.52
N LEU A 607 1.94 -19.23 -13.12
CA LEU A 607 3.39 -19.18 -13.12
C LEU A 607 3.92 -20.01 -14.31
N GLN A 608 4.67 -19.38 -15.21
CA GLN A 608 5.15 -20.04 -16.43
C GLN A 608 6.67 -20.17 -16.42
N MET A 609 7.18 -21.35 -16.79
CA MET A 609 8.60 -21.52 -17.05
C MET A 609 8.97 -20.68 -18.27
N TYR A 610 10.08 -19.95 -18.16
CA TYR A 610 10.60 -19.18 -19.27
C TYR A 610 12.08 -19.49 -19.50
N SER A 611 12.52 -19.51 -20.76
CA SER A 611 13.90 -19.79 -21.14
C SER A 611 14.55 -18.55 -21.74
N VAL A 612 15.76 -18.23 -21.28
CA VAL A 612 16.49 -17.06 -21.75
C VAL A 612 17.41 -17.47 -22.91
N PRO A 613 17.41 -16.73 -24.04
CA PRO A 613 18.40 -16.96 -25.08
C PRO A 613 19.82 -16.79 -24.54
N PRO A 614 20.79 -17.56 -25.06
CA PRO A 614 22.14 -17.55 -24.53
C PRO A 614 22.79 -16.17 -24.70
N PHE A 615 23.32 -15.67 -23.60
CA PHE A 615 23.99 -14.39 -23.49
C PHE A 615 25.51 -14.57 -23.41
N ALA A 616 26.26 -13.46 -23.56
CA ALA A 616 27.71 -13.50 -23.40
C ALA A 616 28.08 -13.95 -21.97
N PRO A 617 28.93 -14.98 -21.79
CA PRO A 617 29.31 -15.44 -20.47
C PRO A 617 30.13 -14.34 -19.77
N ILE A 618 29.58 -13.82 -18.67
CA ILE A 618 30.24 -12.83 -17.79
C ILE A 618 30.61 -13.43 -16.43
N ALA A 619 30.41 -14.73 -16.26
CA ALA A 619 30.64 -15.45 -15.02
C ALA A 619 32.10 -15.32 -14.54
N SER A 620 33.09 -15.50 -15.41
CA SER A 620 34.50 -15.31 -15.02
C SER A 620 34.84 -13.90 -14.59
N THR A 621 34.24 -12.89 -15.22
CA THR A 621 34.53 -11.49 -14.91
C THR A 621 33.97 -11.13 -13.54
N ILE A 622 32.73 -11.54 -13.25
CA ILE A 622 32.11 -11.37 -11.93
C ILE A 622 32.89 -12.14 -10.87
N ARG A 623 33.27 -13.40 -11.16
CA ARG A 623 34.10 -14.22 -10.26
C ARG A 623 35.41 -13.52 -9.93
N ASN A 624 36.07 -12.91 -10.91
CA ASN A 624 37.30 -12.16 -10.69
C ASN A 624 37.06 -10.92 -9.81
N VAL A 625 36.00 -10.14 -10.05
CA VAL A 625 35.64 -8.98 -9.22
C VAL A 625 35.43 -9.40 -7.75
N ILE A 626 34.74 -10.53 -7.52
CA ILE A 626 34.50 -11.07 -6.18
C ILE A 626 35.81 -11.55 -5.53
N ARG A 627 36.63 -12.31 -6.26
CA ARG A 627 37.89 -12.88 -5.72
C ARG A 627 38.94 -11.82 -5.39
N HIS A 628 39.05 -10.75 -6.17
CA HIS A 628 40.06 -9.71 -5.96
C HIS A 628 39.71 -8.76 -4.80
N ASN A 629 38.46 -8.77 -4.33
CA ASN A 629 38.02 -7.94 -3.23
C ASN A 629 37.68 -8.80 -2.00
N ASN A 630 38.63 -8.90 -1.06
CA ASN A 630 38.48 -9.69 0.16
C ASN A 630 37.22 -9.33 0.97
N LYS A 631 36.83 -8.05 1.02
CA LYS A 631 35.61 -7.61 1.70
C LYS A 631 34.35 -8.15 1.00
N LEU A 632 34.32 -8.07 -0.34
CA LEU A 632 33.20 -8.56 -1.14
C LEU A 632 33.09 -10.10 -1.06
N LYS A 633 34.23 -10.80 -1.08
CA LYS A 633 34.28 -12.26 -0.87
C LYS A 633 33.76 -12.67 0.51
N ALA A 634 34.14 -11.97 1.57
CA ALA A 634 33.64 -12.23 2.92
C ALA A 634 32.12 -11.99 3.01
N LEU A 635 31.62 -10.91 2.41
CA LEU A 635 30.18 -10.63 2.31
C LEU A 635 29.45 -11.74 1.52
N ALA A 636 30.03 -12.23 0.43
CA ALA A 636 29.46 -13.33 -0.36
C ALA A 636 29.32 -14.62 0.47
N GLN A 637 30.34 -14.96 1.26
CA GLN A 637 30.31 -16.12 2.16
C GLN A 637 29.27 -15.95 3.27
N GLN A 638 29.19 -14.77 3.88
CA GLN A 638 28.17 -14.45 4.88
C GLN A 638 26.75 -14.49 4.30
N ALA A 639 26.56 -13.99 3.09
CA ALA A 639 25.31 -14.05 2.36
C ALA A 639 24.93 -15.51 2.05
N ALA A 640 25.86 -16.33 1.57
CA ALA A 640 25.60 -17.75 1.28
C ALA A 640 25.11 -18.50 2.52
N MET A 641 25.75 -18.29 3.68
CA MET A 641 25.30 -18.86 4.95
C MET A 641 23.91 -18.36 5.34
N SER A 642 23.60 -17.08 5.11
CA SER A 642 22.29 -16.50 5.41
C SER A 642 21.18 -17.05 4.51
N MET A 643 21.46 -17.32 3.23
CA MET A 643 20.47 -17.90 2.31
C MET A 643 20.06 -19.32 2.70
N CYS A 644 20.94 -20.06 3.38
CA CYS A 644 20.64 -21.39 3.89
C CYS A 644 19.77 -21.38 5.15
N THR A 645 19.74 -20.27 5.90
CA THR A 645 18.88 -20.17 7.09
C THR A 645 17.43 -19.94 6.69
N LEU A 646 16.51 -20.64 7.37
CA LEU A 646 15.09 -20.47 7.13
C LEU A 646 14.65 -19.03 7.45
N PRO A 647 13.85 -18.40 6.58
CA PRO A 647 13.25 -17.10 6.88
C PRO A 647 12.43 -17.16 8.17
N ARG A 648 12.43 -16.06 8.94
CA ARG A 648 11.59 -15.95 10.15
C ARG A 648 10.11 -16.10 9.76
N GLY A 649 9.39 -17.02 10.41
CA GLY A 649 7.97 -17.30 10.15
C GLY A 649 7.68 -18.48 9.21
N ALA A 650 8.71 -19.13 8.65
CA ALA A 650 8.56 -20.38 7.91
C ALA A 650 8.71 -21.58 8.85
N GLU A 651 7.68 -21.86 9.66
CA GLU A 651 7.65 -23.08 10.47
C GLU A 651 7.43 -24.30 9.55
N GLY A 652 8.44 -25.16 9.42
CA GLY A 652 8.35 -26.43 8.69
C GLY A 652 8.81 -26.46 7.23
N GLY A 653 9.38 -25.37 6.69
CA GLY A 653 9.93 -25.34 5.33
C GLY A 653 11.40 -25.77 5.22
N HIS A 654 11.84 -26.18 4.03
CA HIS A 654 13.27 -26.29 3.69
C HIS A 654 13.71 -25.04 2.90
N SER A 655 14.92 -24.52 3.16
CA SER A 655 15.46 -23.42 2.33
C SER A 655 15.70 -23.92 0.92
N TRP A 656 15.41 -23.09 -0.09
CA TRP A 656 15.78 -23.43 -1.47
C TRP A 656 17.29 -23.64 -1.62
N PHE A 657 18.09 -22.93 -0.83
CA PHE A 657 19.53 -22.90 -0.94
C PHE A 657 20.23 -23.83 0.04
N ASP A 658 20.76 -24.94 -0.46
CA ASP A 658 21.73 -25.75 0.27
C ASP A 658 23.09 -25.03 0.33
N PRO A 659 23.94 -25.27 1.35
CA PRO A 659 25.24 -24.58 1.48
C PRO A 659 26.10 -24.65 0.22
N LYS A 660 26.10 -25.81 -0.45
CA LYS A 660 26.82 -26.00 -1.70
C LYS A 660 26.22 -25.15 -2.83
N LEU A 661 24.89 -25.15 -2.98
CA LEU A 661 24.19 -24.37 -4.01
C LEU A 661 24.37 -22.87 -3.78
N ALA A 662 24.25 -22.39 -2.55
CA ALA A 662 24.43 -20.98 -2.19
C ALA A 662 25.84 -20.48 -2.52
N LEU A 663 26.88 -21.25 -2.14
CA LEU A 663 28.27 -20.91 -2.44
C LEU A 663 28.54 -20.88 -3.95
N HIS A 664 28.10 -21.90 -4.70
CA HIS A 664 28.28 -21.94 -6.16
C HIS A 664 27.52 -20.80 -6.83
N SER A 665 26.36 -20.41 -6.31
CA SER A 665 25.54 -19.34 -6.87
C SER A 665 26.12 -17.94 -6.64
N LEU A 666 26.73 -17.69 -5.47
CA LEU A 666 27.26 -16.36 -5.14
C LEU A 666 28.75 -16.19 -5.48
N LEU A 667 29.56 -17.24 -5.32
CA LEU A 667 30.99 -17.21 -5.66
C LEU A 667 31.27 -17.63 -7.11
N LEU A 668 30.28 -18.23 -7.79
CA LEU A 668 30.38 -18.74 -9.15
C LEU A 668 31.47 -19.82 -9.29
N ASP A 669 31.70 -20.61 -8.23
CA ASP A 669 32.81 -21.56 -8.07
C ASP A 669 32.32 -22.95 -7.70
#